data_AF-A0A970MNS9-F1
#
_entry.id   AF-A0A970MNS9-F1
#
_cell.length_a   1.000
_cell.length_b   1.000
_cell.length_c   1.000
_cell.angle_alpha   90.00
_cell.angle_beta   90.00
_cell.angle_gamma   90.00
#
_symmetry.space_group_name_H-M   'P 1'
#
loop_
_entity.id
_entity.type
_entity.pdbx_description
1 polymer ?
#
loop_
_entity_poly.entity_id
_entity_poly.type
_entity_poly.pdbx_seq_one_letter_code
_entity_poly.pdbx_strand_id
1 'polypeptide(L)'
;MTDKSIPESMGPMCLEPLSFPNLEDICRRLDHFYLSSGIEQKIMPSQMLHGALATIRKNVRMHNPDWMSQAANSLREILYDFDQRAKVKRKKGLENFGSAYDINQALQEIGNYYRFFEDITHHNFERASTSHLIGGSKVKPVEITPEVFENLVYNFVVIFNKVLKQQLDIHNEIDSIVQTQPQRKHVSEIKSIININLDAKRYFFSLIDETWVDFLWENSFLNSLKELEDQVQLSSLSIELNYLLRIVGQVPDKIAKIILNDSVATTNENLNPEVIYCFIRLTEKLPHKLQQNIIRKIAKQEWVRLISNSGFLGFEFQAIFDSLVTEDDYESVLILARELLSVNPDSFDINDQNYQYRFNPFYVDYLEYTKVFQYLLEIDSKYLEQAFDLVLGIMTNIVSLGKSSPENSVFSHKEPFMLLGIDFFTVQPLLGQHFTQRENIRELAATLKVLGERLIEKYAGGLTQTKEIYHNQLSKLPDSLTMWRLRLYLLSVNPEYFREFLQQSLSRIFDLEMSEKFITELIFGAEYKKALKVSFPLMDQKFQRQYIKQTLDIISSDHIVTNKNKFLREQVWEILSCICGHISSSDRKLVYQLLGKECDPTFEPKPAPPSIQVDYIVPRGPISSEELSRIPVVNIVEKLKTDWSSTNLDQDMYNENFLNPINSEGVGNMLEGDIQKRPNEYLKNAELFFSKQNLSEQYTYSFLQGVYKIVELNIETINDDNFINLLSLFKSISKSWTKEDVSNKPSINTLDNNDDFNWQYVHYMIAKILDIFLMNFNDAFLNLKIFREDIIDLLRHLLEYPNPSEEDELLVSTKFEEYPSERNTYLVSNPSVLAINSVRGCALDVITKLILREYKPNQAFQASAQSTIPSDIKEILSHAIANEKTRAIFFQFGRHLPFFFFHDQQWLLKILSKVFPTFTNKKHLALAAWEGYLYNSVYEEIFFNTLFQDLYLKGLDYSPDDDPDREFLIDPREGIANHIAIAFIYFFDKFNFGSELFTLFWHNDKGNKLAFVDFIGRGIISRGDGKIKQFIQENPDCKKRFMELWDFVLENEEALDLFKVMGSWINLSTGIFDLSWLIIRARNTLSKSGAILNWGFGLEQSIEVFAKLNPEETIKILRLYLLEGKIRSAKPGYSFFDIRQFYEVFDILYSNPITRIETQNLISKLIEEGGSSCWELKEILQE
;
A
#
# COMPACT_ATOMS: atom_id res chain seq x y z
N MET A 1 39.46 -74.10 37.63
CA MET A 1 40.67 -73.36 38.05
C MET A 1 40.24 -71.93 38.27
N THR A 2 40.38 -71.45 39.51
CA THR A 2 40.08 -70.09 39.97
C THR A 2 41.15 -69.14 39.46
N ASP A 3 40.77 -68.15 38.65
CA ASP A 3 41.71 -67.10 38.22
C ASP A 3 41.50 -65.85 39.08
N LYS A 4 42.41 -65.69 40.04
CA LYS A 4 42.63 -64.48 40.82
C LYS A 4 43.90 -63.84 40.28
N SER A 5 43.77 -62.76 39.50
CA SER A 5 44.74 -61.66 39.50
C SER A 5 44.10 -60.42 38.89
N ILE A 6 43.52 -59.61 39.78
CA ILE A 6 43.22 -58.20 39.53
C ILE A 6 44.57 -57.47 39.53
N PRO A 7 44.91 -56.63 38.54
CA PRO A 7 46.07 -55.75 38.64
C PRO A 7 45.77 -54.67 39.70
N GLU A 8 46.69 -54.49 40.64
CA GLU A 8 46.63 -53.51 41.72
C GLU A 8 46.36 -52.10 41.20
N SER A 9 45.46 -51.38 41.88
CA SER A 9 45.26 -49.95 41.67
C SER A 9 46.55 -49.21 42.00
N MET A 10 47.12 -48.50 41.03
CA MET A 10 48.08 -47.44 41.35
C MET A 10 47.34 -46.38 42.20
N GLY A 11 47.79 -46.23 43.44
CA GLY A 11 47.27 -45.25 44.40
C GLY A 11 47.43 -43.79 43.92
N PRO A 12 46.94 -42.82 44.69
CA PRO A 12 46.75 -41.44 44.26
C PRO A 12 48.08 -40.69 44.24
N MET A 13 48.83 -40.80 43.14
CA MET A 13 49.78 -39.76 42.77
C MET A 13 48.99 -38.64 42.07
N CYS A 14 48.76 -37.55 42.80
CA CYS A 14 48.42 -36.26 42.19
C CYS A 14 49.55 -35.90 41.22
N LEU A 15 49.27 -35.97 39.92
CA LEU A 15 50.18 -35.64 38.84
C LEU A 15 49.74 -34.30 38.24
N GLU A 16 50.67 -33.34 38.15
CA GLU A 16 50.38 -32.02 37.57
C GLU A 16 49.90 -32.13 36.10
N PRO A 17 48.79 -31.47 35.73
CA PRO A 17 48.22 -31.59 34.39
C PRO A 17 49.04 -30.81 33.33
N LEU A 18 49.09 -31.36 32.11
CA LEU A 18 49.12 -30.53 30.89
C LEU A 18 47.83 -29.70 30.93
N SER A 19 47.92 -28.49 31.48
CA SER A 19 46.79 -27.59 31.68
C SER A 19 46.42 -26.97 30.33
N PHE A 20 45.28 -27.39 29.77
CA PHE A 20 44.60 -26.64 28.73
C PHE A 20 43.66 -25.64 29.41
N PRO A 21 43.67 -24.36 29.01
CA PRO A 21 42.60 -23.45 29.39
C PRO A 21 41.25 -24.06 28.98
N ASN A 22 40.27 -24.04 29.89
CA ASN A 22 38.87 -24.46 29.64
C ASN A 22 38.64 -25.95 29.32
N LEU A 23 39.56 -26.86 29.70
CA LEU A 23 39.39 -28.31 29.44
C LEU A 23 38.06 -28.88 29.95
N GLU A 24 37.65 -28.52 31.17
CA GLU A 24 36.39 -28.99 31.76
C GLU A 24 35.16 -28.53 30.97
N ASP A 25 35.19 -27.30 30.46
CA ASP A 25 34.10 -26.77 29.65
C ASP A 25 34.00 -27.49 28.29
N ILE A 26 35.16 -27.77 27.66
CA ILE A 26 35.22 -28.56 26.43
C ILE A 26 34.68 -29.97 26.69
N CYS A 27 35.08 -30.63 27.78
CA CYS A 27 34.56 -31.95 28.15
C CYS A 27 33.04 -31.96 28.29
N ARG A 28 32.47 -30.96 28.98
CA ARG A 28 31.01 -30.81 29.14
C ARG A 28 30.30 -30.62 27.81
N ARG A 29 30.81 -29.76 26.93
CA ARG A 29 30.24 -29.52 25.59
C ARG A 29 30.33 -30.76 24.71
N LEU A 30 31.46 -31.46 24.77
CA LEU A 30 31.70 -32.70 24.05
C LEU A 30 30.66 -33.74 24.45
N ASP A 31 30.49 -34.02 25.74
CA ASP A 31 29.50 -34.99 26.20
C ASP A 31 28.06 -34.58 25.81
N HIS A 32 27.71 -33.30 25.94
CA HIS A 32 26.39 -32.80 25.53
C HIS A 32 26.14 -32.95 24.02
N PHE A 33 27.16 -32.72 23.18
CA PHE A 33 27.06 -32.95 21.74
C PHE A 33 26.74 -34.42 21.39
N TYR A 34 27.37 -35.40 22.06
CA TYR A 34 27.08 -36.81 21.80
C TYR A 34 25.70 -37.23 22.29
N LEU A 35 25.26 -36.69 23.44
CA LEU A 35 23.90 -36.89 23.94
C LEU A 35 22.84 -36.33 22.98
N SER A 36 23.03 -35.10 22.48
CA SER A 36 22.07 -34.42 21.60
C SER A 36 22.09 -34.91 20.15
N SER A 37 23.19 -35.54 19.70
CA SER A 37 23.31 -36.09 18.35
C SER A 37 22.71 -37.49 18.19
N GLY A 38 22.33 -38.15 19.29
CA GLY A 38 21.83 -39.52 19.29
C GLY A 38 22.91 -40.55 18.93
N ILE A 39 24.18 -40.23 19.17
CA ILE A 39 25.32 -41.11 18.93
C ILE A 39 25.62 -41.87 20.23
N GLU A 40 25.33 -43.17 20.25
CA GLU A 40 25.62 -44.02 21.41
C GLU A 40 27.12 -44.32 21.52
N GLN A 41 27.77 -43.84 22.59
CA GLN A 41 29.11 -44.27 22.98
C GLN A 41 29.07 -45.06 24.29
N LYS A 42 29.88 -46.12 24.37
CA LYS A 42 30.01 -46.94 25.60
C LYS A 42 30.76 -46.23 26.72
N ILE A 43 31.58 -45.24 26.38
CA ILE A 43 32.42 -44.44 27.28
C ILE A 43 32.16 -42.98 26.91
N MET A 44 32.09 -42.09 27.91
CA MET A 44 31.86 -40.68 27.63
C MET A 44 33.05 -40.08 26.87
N PRO A 45 32.82 -39.27 25.83
CA PRO A 45 33.88 -38.59 25.08
C PRO A 45 34.86 -37.82 25.97
N SER A 46 34.39 -37.16 27.04
CA SER A 46 35.23 -36.49 28.04
C SER A 46 36.23 -37.43 28.71
N GLN A 47 35.80 -38.64 29.08
CA GLN A 47 36.66 -39.66 29.67
C GLN A 47 37.75 -40.11 28.70
N MET A 48 37.42 -40.24 27.41
CA MET A 48 38.40 -40.56 26.36
C MET A 48 39.42 -39.44 26.21
N LEU A 49 38.99 -38.17 26.24
CA LEU A 49 39.87 -37.02 26.15
C LEU A 49 40.83 -36.97 27.36
N HIS A 50 40.32 -37.14 28.57
CA HIS A 50 41.16 -37.23 29.77
C HIS A 50 42.15 -38.40 29.70
N GLY A 51 41.73 -39.57 29.18
CA GLY A 51 42.59 -40.72 28.96
C GLY A 51 43.75 -40.42 27.99
N ALA A 52 43.45 -39.75 26.87
CA ALA A 52 44.47 -39.32 25.90
C ALA A 52 45.46 -38.34 26.53
N LEU A 53 44.99 -37.35 27.29
CA LEU A 53 45.85 -36.38 27.95
C LEU A 53 46.71 -37.00 29.06
N ALA A 54 46.21 -38.05 29.74
CA ALA A 54 46.97 -38.77 30.75
C ALA A 54 48.14 -39.57 30.16
N THR A 55 47.96 -40.24 29.02
CA THR A 55 49.01 -41.03 28.35
C THR A 55 50.13 -40.16 27.77
N ILE A 56 49.81 -38.92 27.40
CA ILE A 56 50.74 -37.89 26.91
C ILE A 56 51.66 -37.35 28.03
N ARG A 57 51.48 -37.69 29.31
CA ARG A 57 52.33 -37.15 30.37
C ARG A 57 53.76 -37.69 30.34
N LYS A 58 54.76 -36.82 30.54
CA LYS A 58 56.20 -37.15 30.46
C LYS A 58 56.60 -38.39 31.28
N ASN A 59 56.07 -38.53 32.49
CA ASN A 59 56.33 -39.68 33.37
C ASN A 59 55.69 -41.00 32.87
N VAL A 60 54.57 -40.94 32.16
CA VAL A 60 53.91 -42.10 31.55
C VAL A 60 54.67 -42.53 30.29
N ARG A 61 55.07 -41.58 29.44
CA ARG A 61 55.85 -41.84 28.22
C ARG A 61 57.20 -42.51 28.47
N MET A 62 57.85 -42.20 29.59
CA MET A 62 59.12 -42.81 29.96
C MET A 62 59.01 -44.33 30.19
N HIS A 63 57.81 -44.83 30.50
CA HIS A 63 57.57 -46.23 30.85
C HIS A 63 56.60 -46.93 29.88
N ASN A 64 56.03 -46.20 28.92
CA ASN A 64 55.11 -46.71 27.93
C ASN A 64 55.56 -46.29 26.52
N PRO A 65 56.25 -47.17 25.76
CA PRO A 65 56.73 -46.83 24.42
C PRO A 65 55.58 -46.61 23.41
N ASP A 66 54.36 -47.06 23.72
CA ASP A 66 53.19 -47.00 22.83
C ASP A 66 52.22 -45.85 23.17
N TRP A 67 52.69 -44.88 23.96
CA TRP A 67 51.87 -43.79 24.47
C TRP A 67 51.19 -42.96 23.36
N MET A 68 51.85 -42.75 22.21
CA MET A 68 51.29 -41.99 21.08
C MET A 68 50.11 -42.70 20.45
N SER A 69 50.24 -44.02 20.18
CA SER A 69 49.17 -44.82 19.56
C SER A 69 47.99 -44.96 20.52
N GLN A 70 48.22 -45.11 21.82
CA GLN A 70 47.16 -45.15 22.82
C GLN A 70 46.41 -43.81 22.95
N ALA A 71 47.14 -42.69 22.98
CA ALA A 71 46.53 -41.36 22.98
C ALA A 71 45.74 -41.11 21.69
N ALA A 72 46.34 -41.43 20.53
CA ALA A 72 45.70 -41.30 19.23
C ALA A 72 44.44 -42.18 19.13
N ASN A 73 44.44 -43.38 19.70
CA ASN A 73 43.27 -44.25 19.72
C ASN A 73 42.10 -43.58 20.45
N SER A 74 42.32 -43.04 21.65
CA SER A 74 41.28 -42.32 22.39
C SER A 74 40.74 -41.10 21.63
N LEU A 75 41.61 -40.30 21.00
CA LEU A 75 41.18 -39.15 20.19
C LEU A 75 40.47 -39.57 18.91
N ARG A 76 40.89 -40.69 18.29
CA ARG A 76 40.22 -41.31 17.15
C ARG A 76 38.84 -41.83 17.52
N GLU A 77 38.66 -42.41 18.70
CA GLU A 77 37.37 -42.93 19.17
C GLU A 77 36.34 -41.81 19.38
N ILE A 78 36.77 -40.66 19.92
CA ILE A 78 35.94 -39.45 19.92
C ILE A 78 35.51 -39.20 18.47
N LEU A 79 36.46 -39.15 17.54
CA LEU A 79 36.20 -38.91 16.12
C LEU A 79 35.61 -40.08 15.33
N TYR A 80 35.28 -41.22 15.93
CA TYR A 80 34.98 -42.43 15.17
C TYR A 80 33.73 -42.28 14.30
N ASP A 81 32.71 -41.65 14.87
CA ASP A 81 31.49 -41.29 14.14
C ASP A 81 31.70 -40.11 13.16
N PHE A 82 32.94 -39.60 13.07
CA PHE A 82 33.44 -38.62 12.11
C PHE A 82 34.15 -39.17 10.86
N ASP A 83 34.14 -40.48 10.61
CA ASP A 83 34.57 -41.03 9.32
C ASP A 83 33.57 -40.72 8.17
N GLN A 84 34.06 -40.70 6.92
CA GLN A 84 33.36 -40.32 5.68
C GLN A 84 31.98 -40.94 5.47
N ARG A 85 31.69 -42.09 6.11
CA ARG A 85 30.42 -42.82 5.97
C ARG A 85 29.26 -42.23 6.80
N ALA A 86 29.52 -41.31 7.72
CA ALA A 86 28.53 -40.75 8.66
C ALA A 86 28.24 -39.23 8.49
N LYS A 87 28.52 -38.65 7.31
CA LYS A 87 28.44 -37.19 7.07
C LYS A 87 27.09 -36.56 7.44
N VAL A 88 25.98 -37.26 7.15
CA VAL A 88 24.61 -36.77 7.41
C VAL A 88 24.30 -36.72 8.92
N LYS A 89 24.70 -37.76 9.67
CA LYS A 89 24.45 -37.83 11.12
C LYS A 89 25.18 -36.74 11.87
N ARG A 90 26.41 -36.42 11.46
CA ARG A 90 27.24 -35.39 12.11
C ARG A 90 26.78 -33.97 11.84
N LYS A 91 26.42 -33.69 10.58
CA LYS A 91 25.82 -32.41 10.21
C LYS A 91 24.60 -32.16 11.10
N LYS A 92 23.70 -33.15 11.16
CA LYS A 92 22.50 -33.09 12.01
C LYS A 92 22.83 -32.99 13.50
N GLY A 93 23.88 -33.66 13.98
CA GLY A 93 24.36 -33.55 15.36
C GLY A 93 24.84 -32.14 15.71
N LEU A 94 25.62 -31.50 14.85
CA LEU A 94 26.11 -30.12 15.08
C LEU A 94 24.98 -29.10 14.97
N GLU A 95 24.04 -29.32 14.03
CA GLU A 95 22.81 -28.53 13.91
C GLU A 95 21.94 -28.64 15.17
N ASN A 96 21.75 -29.85 15.70
CA ASN A 96 20.96 -30.11 16.90
C ASN A 96 21.62 -29.55 18.17
N PHE A 97 22.96 -29.64 18.26
CA PHE A 97 23.71 -29.07 19.37
C PHE A 97 23.69 -27.53 19.36
N GLY A 98 23.40 -26.91 18.21
CA GLY A 98 23.40 -25.46 18.06
C GLY A 98 24.80 -24.88 17.89
N SER A 99 25.70 -25.59 17.19
CA SER A 99 27.00 -25.04 16.81
C SER A 99 26.81 -23.78 15.97
N ALA A 100 27.43 -22.68 16.38
CA ALA A 100 27.42 -21.40 15.67
C ALA A 100 28.52 -21.31 14.60
N TYR A 101 29.40 -22.32 14.52
CA TYR A 101 30.48 -22.41 13.53
C TYR A 101 29.97 -23.00 12.21
N ASP A 102 30.60 -22.63 11.09
CA ASP A 102 30.23 -23.22 9.79
C ASP A 102 30.37 -24.74 9.84
N ILE A 103 29.24 -25.42 9.74
CA ILE A 103 29.16 -26.88 9.94
C ILE A 103 29.91 -27.62 8.83
N ASN A 104 29.94 -27.11 7.60
CA ASN A 104 30.67 -27.76 6.51
C ASN A 104 32.19 -27.63 6.74
N GLN A 105 32.64 -26.45 7.16
CA GLN A 105 34.03 -26.20 7.53
C GLN A 105 34.42 -27.04 8.75
N ALA A 106 33.57 -27.09 9.78
CA ALA A 106 33.75 -27.92 10.98
C ALA A 106 34.02 -29.38 10.61
N LEU A 107 33.18 -29.94 9.73
CA LEU A 107 33.28 -31.33 9.30
C LEU A 107 34.57 -31.60 8.52
N GLN A 108 35.03 -30.63 7.71
CA GLN A 108 36.28 -30.75 6.97
C GLN A 108 37.50 -30.66 7.89
N GLU A 109 37.52 -29.68 8.79
CA GLU A 109 38.62 -29.44 9.72
C GLU A 109 38.76 -30.62 10.69
N ILE A 110 37.66 -31.07 11.32
CA ILE A 110 37.64 -32.23 12.22
C ILE A 110 38.00 -33.53 11.46
N GLY A 111 37.46 -33.71 10.25
CA GLY A 111 37.71 -34.93 9.45
C GLY A 111 39.18 -35.15 9.11
N ASN A 112 39.98 -34.09 9.02
CA ASN A 112 41.43 -34.20 8.80
C ASN A 112 42.15 -34.83 10.01
N TYR A 113 41.71 -34.54 11.24
CA TYR A 113 42.30 -35.10 12.46
C TYR A 113 42.02 -36.59 12.62
N TYR A 114 40.82 -37.05 12.24
CA TYR A 114 40.44 -38.46 12.33
C TYR A 114 41.46 -39.36 11.61
N ARG A 115 41.75 -39.05 10.34
CA ARG A 115 42.68 -39.83 9.52
C ARG A 115 44.10 -39.85 10.10
N PHE A 116 44.53 -38.71 10.64
CA PHE A 116 45.85 -38.65 11.27
C PHE A 116 45.92 -39.54 12.50
N PHE A 117 44.94 -39.43 13.41
CA PHE A 117 44.91 -40.25 14.62
C PHE A 117 44.72 -41.73 14.30
N GLU A 118 43.96 -42.07 13.26
CA GLU A 118 43.85 -43.45 12.74
C GLU A 118 45.20 -43.99 12.29
N ASP A 119 45.96 -43.24 11.49
CA ASP A 119 47.29 -43.67 11.03
C ASP A 119 48.27 -43.84 12.21
N ILE A 120 48.26 -42.96 13.22
CA ILE A 120 49.10 -43.11 14.43
C ILE A 120 48.66 -44.32 15.27
N THR A 121 47.35 -44.52 15.45
CA THR A 121 46.78 -45.65 16.21
C THR A 121 47.26 -47.00 15.67
N HIS A 122 47.42 -47.10 14.34
CA HIS A 122 47.88 -48.32 13.66
C HIS A 122 49.39 -48.34 13.37
N HIS A 123 50.17 -47.46 14.00
CA HIS A 123 51.62 -47.33 13.81
C HIS A 123 52.08 -47.00 12.37
N ASN A 124 51.20 -46.42 11.54
CA ASN A 124 51.51 -45.98 10.17
C ASN A 124 52.19 -44.60 10.14
N PHE A 125 53.26 -44.43 10.92
CA PHE A 125 53.97 -43.14 11.07
C PHE A 125 54.47 -42.58 9.73
N GLU A 126 54.87 -43.44 8.79
CA GLU A 126 55.29 -43.02 7.44
C GLU A 126 54.15 -42.30 6.69
N ARG A 127 52.93 -42.80 6.79
CA ARG A 127 51.76 -42.16 6.16
C ARG A 127 51.36 -40.88 6.90
N ALA A 128 51.31 -40.93 8.23
CA ALA A 128 51.00 -39.78 9.07
C ALA A 128 52.01 -38.61 8.85
N SER A 129 53.29 -38.93 8.59
CA SER A 129 54.34 -37.93 8.34
C SER A 129 54.07 -37.03 7.13
N THR A 130 53.18 -37.46 6.22
CA THR A 130 52.81 -36.70 5.02
C THR A 130 51.59 -35.80 5.20
N SER A 131 51.03 -35.73 6.42
CA SER A 131 49.83 -34.94 6.72
C SER A 131 50.10 -33.44 6.71
N HIS A 132 49.19 -32.68 6.08
CA HIS A 132 49.24 -31.21 6.09
C HIS A 132 49.02 -30.63 7.50
N LEU A 133 48.39 -31.38 8.43
CA LEU A 133 48.18 -30.93 9.82
C LEU A 133 49.49 -30.65 10.57
N ILE A 134 50.57 -31.30 10.17
CA ILE A 134 51.92 -31.10 10.73
C ILE A 134 52.87 -30.44 9.73
N GLY A 135 52.34 -29.85 8.65
CA GLY A 135 53.13 -29.27 7.56
C GLY A 135 53.86 -30.29 6.67
N GLY A 136 53.49 -31.56 6.77
CA GLY A 136 54.04 -32.65 5.98
C GLY A 136 53.46 -32.73 4.57
N SER A 137 54.18 -33.39 3.68
CA SER A 137 53.70 -33.77 2.35
C SER A 137 54.43 -35.02 1.86
N LYS A 138 53.95 -35.64 0.77
CA LYS A 138 54.67 -36.76 0.14
C LYS A 138 56.09 -36.41 -0.28
N VAL A 139 56.35 -35.13 -0.59
CA VAL A 139 57.66 -34.64 -1.05
C VAL A 139 58.55 -34.25 0.14
N LYS A 140 57.94 -33.88 1.27
CA LYS A 140 58.61 -33.43 2.48
C LYS A 140 57.89 -34.01 3.71
N PRO A 141 58.10 -35.28 4.05
CA PRO A 141 57.54 -35.88 5.26
C PRO A 141 58.14 -35.22 6.51
N VAL A 142 57.33 -35.08 7.55
CA VAL A 142 57.71 -34.50 8.85
C VAL A 142 57.79 -35.61 9.90
N GLU A 143 58.93 -35.70 10.58
CA GLU A 143 59.11 -36.65 11.67
C GLU A 143 58.18 -36.32 12.85
N ILE A 144 57.46 -37.32 13.35
CA ILE A 144 56.44 -37.15 14.38
C ILE A 144 57.10 -37.32 15.76
N THR A 145 57.69 -36.24 16.24
CA THR A 145 58.30 -36.17 17.57
C THR A 145 57.23 -36.00 18.66
N PRO A 146 57.56 -36.21 19.95
CA PRO A 146 56.63 -35.93 21.05
C PRO A 146 56.06 -34.51 21.01
N GLU A 147 56.87 -33.52 20.66
CA GLU A 147 56.46 -32.11 20.55
C GLU A 147 55.50 -31.89 19.37
N VAL A 148 55.75 -32.52 18.22
CA VAL A 148 54.83 -32.46 17.06
C VAL A 148 53.47 -33.07 17.42
N PHE A 149 53.46 -34.20 18.10
CA PHE A 149 52.22 -34.86 18.52
C PHE A 149 51.47 -34.06 19.60
N GLU A 150 52.16 -33.50 20.60
CA GLU A 150 51.56 -32.61 21.60
C GLU A 150 50.90 -31.39 20.97
N ASN A 151 51.60 -30.72 20.05
CA ASN A 151 51.06 -29.58 19.32
C ASN A 151 49.81 -29.97 18.50
N LEU A 152 49.78 -31.18 17.93
CA LEU A 152 48.61 -31.67 17.24
C LEU A 152 47.42 -31.91 18.18
N VAL A 153 47.65 -32.52 19.34
CA VAL A 153 46.60 -32.71 20.37
C VAL A 153 46.09 -31.35 20.86
N TYR A 154 46.98 -30.37 21.03
CA TYR A 154 46.58 -29.00 21.35
C TYR A 154 45.69 -28.41 20.26
N ASN A 155 46.10 -28.49 19.00
CA ASN A 155 45.30 -27.98 17.88
C ASN A 155 43.95 -28.71 17.75
N PHE A 156 43.89 -30.00 18.06
CA PHE A 156 42.66 -30.79 18.13
C PHE A 156 41.69 -30.25 19.20
N VAL A 157 42.18 -29.99 20.42
CA VAL A 157 41.35 -29.41 21.49
C VAL A 157 40.88 -28.00 21.11
N VAL A 158 41.74 -27.19 20.50
CA VAL A 158 41.39 -25.84 20.02
C VAL A 158 40.29 -25.88 18.96
N ILE A 159 40.38 -26.79 17.97
CA ILE A 159 39.32 -26.89 16.95
C ILE A 159 38.00 -27.38 17.54
N PHE A 160 38.02 -28.33 18.48
CA PHE A 160 36.79 -28.78 19.15
C PHE A 160 36.15 -27.67 19.97
N ASN A 161 36.95 -26.91 20.70
CA ASN A 161 36.45 -25.75 21.42
C ASN A 161 35.80 -24.74 20.47
N LYS A 162 36.36 -24.54 19.27
CA LYS A 162 35.80 -23.65 18.26
C LYS A 162 34.49 -24.18 17.67
N VAL A 163 34.44 -25.46 17.30
CA VAL A 163 33.27 -26.09 16.66
C VAL A 163 32.11 -26.26 17.63
N LEU A 164 32.39 -26.50 18.92
CA LEU A 164 31.36 -26.68 19.94
C LEU A 164 30.98 -25.36 20.65
N LYS A 165 31.27 -24.21 20.04
CA LYS A 165 30.70 -22.93 20.49
C LYS A 165 29.27 -22.80 20.02
N GLN A 166 28.40 -22.52 20.97
CA GLN A 166 27.06 -21.98 20.71
C GLN A 166 27.15 -20.45 20.58
N GLN A 167 26.10 -19.82 20.06
CA GLN A 167 26.10 -18.38 19.85
C GLN A 167 26.26 -17.58 21.15
N LEU A 168 25.70 -18.09 22.25
CA LEU A 168 25.87 -17.50 23.58
C LEU A 168 27.35 -17.48 24.03
N ASP A 169 28.13 -18.52 23.69
CA ASP A 169 29.56 -18.54 24.00
C ASP A 169 30.31 -17.44 23.25
N ILE A 170 29.94 -17.23 21.98
CA ILE A 170 30.53 -16.19 21.12
C ILE A 170 30.21 -14.81 21.67
N HIS A 171 28.96 -14.57 22.08
CA HIS A 171 28.56 -13.32 22.73
C HIS A 171 29.36 -13.05 24.00
N ASN A 172 29.53 -14.05 24.88
CA ASN A 172 30.29 -13.91 26.11
C ASN A 172 31.78 -13.58 25.85
N GLU A 173 32.36 -14.14 24.79
CA GLU A 173 33.73 -13.79 24.36
C GLU A 173 33.81 -12.36 23.83
N ILE A 174 32.82 -11.93 23.04
CA ILE A 174 32.71 -10.55 22.57
C ILE A 174 32.60 -9.59 23.76
N ASP A 175 31.76 -9.88 24.75
CA ASP A 175 31.60 -9.05 25.95
C ASP A 175 32.94 -8.86 26.68
N SER A 176 33.68 -9.97 26.87
CA SER A 176 35.01 -9.95 27.51
C SER A 176 36.01 -9.10 26.71
N ILE A 177 36.03 -9.24 25.38
CA ILE A 177 36.89 -8.45 24.51
C ILE A 177 36.57 -6.95 24.62
N VAL A 178 35.30 -6.58 24.50
CA VAL A 178 34.86 -5.18 24.52
C VAL A 178 35.20 -4.53 25.86
N GLN A 179 35.03 -5.24 26.98
CA GLN A 179 35.42 -4.76 28.32
C GLN A 179 36.91 -4.43 28.46
N THR A 180 37.79 -5.12 27.72
CA THR A 180 39.25 -4.92 27.81
C THR A 180 39.81 -3.80 26.92
N GLN A 181 38.95 -3.11 26.14
CA GLN A 181 39.28 -2.00 25.24
C GLN A 181 40.25 -2.41 24.08
N PRO A 182 40.37 -1.63 22.98
CA PRO A 182 41.10 -2.09 21.80
C PRO A 182 42.61 -2.19 22.06
N GLN A 183 43.18 -3.39 21.94
CA GLN A 183 44.64 -3.61 21.98
C GLN A 183 45.12 -4.31 20.69
N ARG A 184 46.29 -3.89 20.15
CA ARG A 184 46.88 -4.45 18.92
C ARG A 184 47.03 -5.98 18.93
N LYS A 185 47.18 -6.59 20.11
CA LYS A 185 47.31 -8.05 20.26
C LYS A 185 46.03 -8.84 19.95
N HIS A 186 44.87 -8.18 19.87
CA HIS A 186 43.56 -8.84 19.66
C HIS A 186 43.06 -8.81 18.20
N VAL A 187 43.78 -8.22 17.24
CA VAL A 187 43.27 -8.04 15.86
C VAL A 187 42.85 -9.36 15.21
N SER A 188 43.70 -10.40 15.27
CA SER A 188 43.39 -11.71 14.70
C SER A 188 42.29 -12.44 15.46
N GLU A 189 42.24 -12.27 16.77
CA GLU A 189 41.24 -12.86 17.66
C GLU A 189 39.85 -12.29 17.38
N ILE A 190 39.72 -10.95 17.34
CA ILE A 190 38.47 -10.26 17.03
C ILE A 190 38.00 -10.65 15.63
N LYS A 191 38.89 -10.61 14.61
CA LYS A 191 38.54 -11.06 13.26
C LYS A 191 38.07 -12.51 13.23
N SER A 192 38.66 -13.39 14.04
CA SER A 192 38.25 -14.79 14.07
C SER A 192 36.87 -15.00 14.69
N ILE A 193 36.46 -14.13 15.63
CA ILE A 193 35.18 -14.22 16.36
C ILE A 193 34.05 -13.56 15.57
N ILE A 194 34.23 -12.33 15.09
CA ILE A 194 33.17 -11.60 14.36
C ILE A 194 32.86 -12.23 13.00
N ASN A 195 33.81 -12.99 12.42
CA ASN A 195 33.60 -13.69 11.15
C ASN A 195 33.06 -15.12 11.33
N ILE A 196 32.70 -15.54 12.55
CA ILE A 196 32.05 -16.84 12.77
C ILE A 196 30.67 -16.85 12.09
N ASN A 197 29.88 -15.79 12.28
CA ASN A 197 28.59 -15.58 11.63
C ASN A 197 28.16 -14.10 11.68
N LEU A 198 27.07 -13.77 10.98
CA LEU A 198 26.58 -12.40 10.86
C LEU A 198 26.13 -11.79 12.20
N ASP A 199 25.52 -12.59 13.08
CA ASP A 199 25.07 -12.11 14.39
C ASP A 199 26.25 -11.71 15.28
N ALA A 200 27.34 -12.50 15.30
CA ALA A 200 28.55 -12.17 16.04
C ALA A 200 29.12 -10.80 15.61
N LYS A 201 29.15 -10.52 14.31
CA LYS A 201 29.54 -9.22 13.77
C LYS A 201 28.60 -8.11 14.24
N ARG A 202 27.28 -8.30 14.11
CA ARG A 202 26.27 -7.32 14.55
C ARG A 202 26.39 -7.01 16.03
N TYR A 203 26.54 -8.04 16.87
CA TYR A 203 26.67 -7.91 18.31
C TYR A 203 27.94 -7.16 18.72
N PHE A 204 29.08 -7.47 18.10
CA PHE A 204 30.31 -6.72 18.37
C PHE A 204 30.16 -5.22 18.06
N PHE A 205 29.65 -4.89 16.87
CA PHE A 205 29.45 -3.49 16.49
C PHE A 205 28.31 -2.79 17.27
N SER A 206 27.40 -3.52 17.91
CA SER A 206 26.37 -2.91 18.77
C SER A 206 26.93 -2.43 20.11
N LEU A 207 27.98 -3.09 20.63
CA LEU A 207 28.54 -2.83 21.96
C LEU A 207 29.66 -1.77 21.98
N ILE A 208 30.50 -1.70 20.95
CA ILE A 208 31.69 -0.84 20.94
C ILE A 208 31.36 0.66 20.86
N ASP A 209 32.19 1.50 21.47
CA ASP A 209 32.01 2.96 21.51
C ASP A 209 32.95 3.71 20.55
N GLU A 210 33.00 5.04 20.63
CA GLU A 210 33.81 5.89 19.76
C GLU A 210 35.33 5.67 19.89
N THR A 211 35.80 5.06 20.97
CA THR A 211 37.24 4.80 21.19
C THR A 211 37.81 3.78 20.20
N TRP A 212 36.94 2.96 19.58
CA TRP A 212 37.32 1.89 18.66
C TRP A 212 37.56 2.36 17.23
N VAL A 213 37.11 3.55 16.82
CA VAL A 213 37.07 3.96 15.40
C VAL A 213 38.45 3.94 14.71
N ASP A 214 39.51 4.42 15.38
CA ASP A 214 40.86 4.43 14.79
C ASP A 214 41.40 3.01 14.65
N PHE A 215 41.20 2.17 15.67
CA PHE A 215 41.60 0.77 15.64
C PHE A 215 40.89 0.01 14.51
N LEU A 216 39.59 0.22 14.34
CA LEU A 216 38.81 -0.43 13.28
C LEU A 216 39.27 0.00 11.88
N TRP A 217 39.54 1.30 11.70
CA TRP A 217 40.03 1.84 10.43
C TRP A 217 41.44 1.34 10.09
N GLU A 218 42.38 1.43 11.03
CA GLU A 218 43.78 1.02 10.85
C GLU A 218 43.93 -0.49 10.60
N ASN A 219 43.03 -1.31 11.14
CA ASN A 219 43.10 -2.78 11.06
C ASN A 219 42.10 -3.39 10.05
N SER A 220 41.54 -2.57 9.17
CA SER A 220 40.69 -3.00 8.05
C SER A 220 39.37 -3.66 8.45
N PHE A 221 38.78 -3.27 9.59
CA PHE A 221 37.43 -3.73 9.98
C PHE A 221 36.32 -2.96 9.25
N LEU A 222 36.62 -1.79 8.69
CA LEU A 222 35.70 -0.94 7.91
C LEU A 222 35.95 -1.04 6.40
N ASN A 223 36.52 -2.15 5.93
CA ASN A 223 36.87 -2.32 4.52
C ASN A 223 35.64 -2.46 3.61
N SER A 224 34.48 -2.87 4.13
CA SER A 224 33.22 -2.91 3.39
C SER A 224 32.84 -1.56 2.79
N LEU A 225 33.26 -0.45 3.42
CA LEU A 225 33.07 0.91 2.88
C LEU A 225 33.83 1.18 1.58
N LYS A 226 34.73 0.28 1.17
CA LYS A 226 35.59 0.38 -0.02
C LYS A 226 35.19 -0.60 -1.12
N GLU A 227 34.24 -1.49 -0.84
CA GLU A 227 33.83 -2.58 -1.72
C GLU A 227 32.71 -2.12 -2.67
N LEU A 228 32.79 -2.57 -3.92
CA LEU A 228 31.79 -2.38 -4.98
C LEU A 228 30.51 -3.18 -4.65
N GLU A 229 29.33 -2.61 -4.90
CA GLU A 229 28.07 -3.35 -4.79
C GLU A 229 27.08 -2.94 -5.88
N ASP A 230 26.64 -3.92 -6.69
CA ASP A 230 25.83 -3.70 -7.90
C ASP A 230 24.32 -3.53 -7.62
N GLN A 231 23.84 -3.79 -6.40
CA GLN A 231 22.41 -3.74 -6.06
C GLN A 231 22.12 -2.88 -4.83
N VAL A 232 21.15 -1.98 -4.95
CA VAL A 232 20.67 -1.09 -3.88
C VAL A 232 19.72 -1.87 -2.96
N GLN A 233 20.18 -2.23 -1.75
CA GLN A 233 19.30 -2.65 -0.65
C GLN A 233 19.22 -1.54 0.42
N LEU A 234 18.55 -0.43 0.10
CA LEU A 234 18.36 0.69 1.03
C LEU A 234 17.48 0.39 2.25
N SER A 235 16.93 -0.82 2.36
CA SER A 235 16.06 -1.19 3.48
C SER A 235 16.80 -1.42 4.80
N SER A 236 18.12 -1.64 4.80
CA SER A 236 18.91 -1.74 6.03
C SER A 236 20.37 -1.37 5.82
N LEU A 237 20.84 -0.31 6.49
CA LEU A 237 22.25 0.08 6.51
C LEU A 237 23.15 -1.08 6.97
N SER A 238 24.32 -1.23 6.36
CA SER A 238 25.36 -2.15 6.79
C SER A 238 25.81 -1.87 8.23
N ILE A 239 26.35 -2.90 8.86
CA ILE A 239 26.66 -2.93 10.30
C ILE A 239 27.69 -1.84 10.63
N GLU A 240 28.70 -1.71 9.79
CA GLU A 240 29.76 -0.72 9.89
C GLU A 240 29.23 0.70 9.74
N LEU A 241 28.34 0.95 8.77
CA LEU A 241 27.71 2.26 8.56
C LEU A 241 26.83 2.67 9.74
N ASN A 242 26.06 1.74 10.31
CA ASN A 242 25.27 1.98 11.53
C ASN A 242 26.15 2.35 12.72
N TYR A 243 27.30 1.69 12.88
CA TYR A 243 28.28 2.05 13.90
C TYR A 243 28.76 3.50 13.75
N LEU A 244 29.15 3.92 12.54
CA LEU A 244 29.60 5.31 12.30
C LEU A 244 28.50 6.33 12.64
N LEU A 245 27.24 6.05 12.30
CA LEU A 245 26.10 6.93 12.61
C LEU A 245 25.85 7.09 14.11
N ARG A 246 26.14 6.06 14.92
CA ARG A 246 25.99 6.11 16.38
C ARG A 246 27.05 7.00 17.04
N ILE A 247 28.27 7.01 16.50
CA ILE A 247 29.43 7.66 17.15
C ILE A 247 29.81 9.04 16.58
N VAL A 248 29.16 9.48 15.49
CA VAL A 248 29.55 10.71 14.78
C VAL A 248 29.50 11.97 15.64
N GLY A 249 28.57 12.05 16.60
CA GLY A 249 28.47 13.19 17.50
C GLY A 249 29.65 13.30 18.49
N GLN A 250 30.31 12.18 18.79
CA GLN A 250 31.40 12.10 19.76
C GLN A 250 32.77 12.31 19.10
N VAL A 251 32.97 11.84 17.87
CA VAL A 251 34.27 11.90 17.15
C VAL A 251 34.16 12.44 15.70
N PRO A 252 33.58 13.63 15.48
CA PRO A 252 33.26 14.15 14.15
C PRO A 252 34.48 14.28 13.23
N ASP A 253 35.64 14.69 13.74
CA ASP A 253 36.88 14.82 12.95
C ASP A 253 37.36 13.49 12.37
N LYS A 254 37.21 12.40 13.12
CA LYS A 254 37.62 11.06 12.69
C LYS A 254 36.68 10.54 11.60
N ILE A 255 35.38 10.76 11.77
CA ILE A 255 34.37 10.39 10.77
C ILE A 255 34.56 11.18 9.48
N ALA A 256 34.79 12.50 9.56
CA ALA A 256 35.05 13.32 8.38
C ALA A 256 36.29 12.84 7.60
N LYS A 257 37.35 12.38 8.28
CA LYS A 257 38.52 11.78 7.62
C LYS A 257 38.19 10.49 6.87
N ILE A 258 37.26 9.67 7.38
CA ILE A 258 36.79 8.46 6.70
C ILE A 258 36.00 8.85 5.44
N ILE A 259 35.02 9.76 5.57
CA ILE A 259 34.18 10.22 4.45
C ILE A 259 35.02 10.85 3.33
N LEU A 260 36.02 11.66 3.70
CA LEU A 260 36.88 12.35 2.75
C LEU A 260 37.90 11.44 2.07
N ASN A 261 38.14 10.23 2.59
CA ASN A 261 39.12 9.30 2.01
C ASN A 261 38.75 8.94 0.55
N ASP A 262 39.74 8.78 -0.32
CA ASP A 262 39.48 8.46 -1.74
C ASP A 262 39.31 6.95 -2.01
N SER A 263 39.60 6.09 -1.03
CA SER A 263 39.45 4.63 -1.18
C SER A 263 38.03 4.11 -0.91
N VAL A 264 37.12 4.95 -0.40
CA VAL A 264 35.71 4.58 -0.15
C VAL A 264 34.92 4.51 -1.44
N ALA A 265 33.89 3.67 -1.47
CA ALA A 265 33.10 3.35 -2.66
C ALA A 265 32.06 4.46 -2.99
N THR A 266 32.53 5.68 -3.24
CA THR A 266 31.69 6.85 -3.51
C THR A 266 31.92 7.47 -4.90
N THR A 267 32.51 6.72 -5.83
CA THR A 267 32.83 7.19 -7.19
C THR A 267 32.14 6.34 -8.23
N ASN A 268 31.98 6.82 -9.46
CA ASN A 268 31.34 6.05 -10.52
C ASN A 268 32.07 4.72 -10.85
N GLU A 269 33.39 4.66 -10.68
CA GLU A 269 34.20 3.45 -10.93
C GLU A 269 34.19 2.47 -9.75
N ASN A 270 33.90 2.97 -8.55
CA ASN A 270 33.81 2.22 -7.30
C ASN A 270 32.62 2.76 -6.51
N LEU A 271 31.41 2.30 -6.85
CA LEU A 271 30.15 2.79 -6.30
C LEU A 271 29.52 1.78 -5.36
N ASN A 272 29.20 2.24 -4.15
CA ASN A 272 28.22 1.63 -3.27
C ASN A 272 27.21 2.73 -2.86
N PRO A 273 25.97 2.70 -3.39
CA PRO A 273 24.96 3.73 -3.10
C PRO A 273 24.59 3.84 -1.62
N GLU A 274 24.66 2.74 -0.87
CA GLU A 274 24.40 2.71 0.58
C GLU A 274 25.43 3.57 1.34
N VAL A 275 26.71 3.49 0.94
CA VAL A 275 27.79 4.29 1.53
C VAL A 275 27.55 5.78 1.30
N ILE A 276 27.22 6.18 0.07
CA ILE A 276 26.90 7.58 -0.26
C ILE A 276 25.71 8.06 0.58
N TYR A 277 24.63 7.28 0.62
CA TYR A 277 23.44 7.63 1.38
C TYR A 277 23.76 7.87 2.86
N CYS A 278 24.45 6.93 3.50
CA CYS A 278 24.86 7.07 4.90
C CYS A 278 25.81 8.25 5.12
N PHE A 279 26.76 8.50 4.20
CA PHE A 279 27.68 9.63 4.30
C PHE A 279 26.96 10.97 4.24
N ILE A 280 25.88 11.10 3.47
CA ILE A 280 25.01 12.29 3.49
C ILE A 280 24.37 12.44 4.88
N ARG A 281 23.79 11.38 5.47
CA ARG A 281 23.22 11.43 6.84
C ARG A 281 24.26 11.74 7.92
N LEU A 282 25.48 11.24 7.77
CA LEU A 282 26.59 11.56 8.67
C LEU A 282 26.95 13.04 8.59
N THR A 283 26.91 13.62 7.38
CA THR A 283 27.26 15.03 7.13
C THR A 283 26.37 15.98 7.90
N GLU A 284 25.06 15.70 7.99
CA GLU A 284 24.11 16.44 8.84
C GLU A 284 24.64 16.63 10.27
N LYS A 285 25.24 15.59 10.85
CA LYS A 285 25.67 15.58 12.26
C LYS A 285 27.07 16.17 12.49
N LEU A 286 27.78 16.57 11.43
CA LEU A 286 29.13 17.11 11.53
C LEU A 286 29.13 18.63 11.77
N PRO A 287 30.15 19.17 12.48
CA PRO A 287 30.37 20.61 12.55
C PRO A 287 30.52 21.28 11.18
N HIS A 288 30.02 22.51 11.05
CA HIS A 288 30.00 23.32 9.82
C HIS A 288 31.31 23.25 8.98
N LYS A 289 32.48 23.48 9.61
CA LYS A 289 33.78 23.44 8.90
C LYS A 289 34.08 22.11 8.20
N LEU A 290 33.59 21.00 8.73
CA LEU A 290 33.79 19.68 8.14
C LEU A 290 32.76 19.41 7.03
N GLN A 291 31.52 19.91 7.19
CA GLN A 291 30.49 19.84 6.17
C GLN A 291 30.95 20.48 4.85
N GLN A 292 31.61 21.65 4.91
CA GLN A 292 32.15 22.34 3.73
C GLN A 292 33.03 21.44 2.84
N ASN A 293 33.92 20.66 3.45
CA ASN A 293 34.83 19.78 2.71
C ASN A 293 34.08 18.60 2.07
N ILE A 294 33.04 18.10 2.74
CA ILE A 294 32.23 16.98 2.24
C ILE A 294 31.30 17.46 1.14
N ILE A 295 30.70 18.65 1.24
CA ILE A 295 29.88 19.25 0.17
C ILE A 295 30.69 19.40 -1.13
N ARG A 296 31.97 19.81 -1.03
CA ARG A 296 32.87 19.83 -2.19
C ARG A 296 33.11 18.43 -2.78
N LYS A 297 33.16 17.38 -1.95
CA LYS A 297 33.28 15.99 -2.40
C LYS A 297 31.98 15.51 -3.07
N ILE A 298 30.81 15.80 -2.49
CA ILE A 298 29.48 15.55 -3.06
C ILE A 298 29.42 16.08 -4.49
N ALA A 299 29.80 17.35 -4.68
CA ALA A 299 29.80 17.98 -6.00
C ALA A 299 30.87 17.40 -6.94
N LYS A 300 32.10 17.20 -6.47
CA LYS A 300 33.19 16.66 -7.29
C LYS A 300 32.91 15.24 -7.81
N GLN A 301 32.17 14.44 -7.03
CA GLN A 301 31.88 13.04 -7.32
C GLN A 301 30.44 12.81 -7.80
N GLU A 302 29.65 13.86 -8.03
CA GLU A 302 28.28 13.80 -8.54
C GLU A 302 27.35 12.87 -7.72
N TRP A 303 27.46 12.88 -6.38
CA TRP A 303 26.75 11.90 -5.53
C TRP A 303 25.24 11.86 -5.73
N VAL A 304 24.60 13.02 -5.93
CA VAL A 304 23.15 13.12 -6.15
C VAL A 304 22.72 12.33 -7.39
N ARG A 305 23.51 12.42 -8.47
CA ARG A 305 23.28 11.66 -9.70
C ARG A 305 23.51 10.17 -9.49
N LEU A 306 24.58 9.79 -8.78
CA LEU A 306 24.92 8.38 -8.57
C LEU A 306 23.86 7.60 -7.76
N ILE A 307 23.06 8.30 -6.94
CA ILE A 307 22.03 7.66 -6.10
C ILE A 307 20.59 7.84 -6.63
N SER A 308 20.39 8.46 -7.79
CA SER A 308 19.06 8.83 -8.31
C SER A 308 18.09 7.64 -8.45
N ASN A 309 18.60 6.46 -8.84
CA ASN A 309 17.79 5.25 -9.04
C ASN A 309 17.43 4.52 -7.72
N SER A 310 17.77 5.11 -6.58
CA SER A 310 17.69 4.46 -5.26
C SER A 310 16.47 4.91 -4.45
N GLY A 311 15.61 5.82 -4.95
CA GLY A 311 14.41 6.25 -4.21
C GLY A 311 14.72 7.18 -3.02
N PHE A 312 15.73 8.04 -3.18
CA PHE A 312 16.21 8.97 -2.17
C PHE A 312 15.19 10.12 -1.89
N LEU A 313 14.80 10.31 -0.63
CA LEU A 313 13.73 11.25 -0.23
C LEU A 313 14.22 12.68 0.08
N GLY A 314 15.52 12.93 0.29
CA GLY A 314 16.06 14.29 0.40
C GLY A 314 15.99 14.99 1.76
N PHE A 315 15.37 14.41 2.78
CA PHE A 315 15.22 15.03 4.12
C PHE A 315 16.54 15.46 4.76
N GLU A 316 17.61 14.68 4.57
CA GLU A 316 18.90 14.93 5.21
C GLU A 316 19.56 16.23 4.73
N PHE A 317 19.19 16.72 3.55
CA PHE A 317 19.75 17.95 3.01
C PHE A 317 19.19 19.21 3.68
N GLN A 318 17.97 19.18 4.19
CA GLN A 318 17.39 20.34 4.88
C GLN A 318 18.25 20.73 6.09
N ALA A 319 18.60 19.76 6.93
CA ALA A 319 19.40 20.02 8.12
C ALA A 319 20.83 20.49 7.78
N ILE A 320 21.39 20.03 6.65
CA ILE A 320 22.66 20.55 6.14
C ILE A 320 22.50 22.03 5.72
N PHE A 321 21.45 22.39 4.98
CA PHE A 321 21.19 23.78 4.61
C PHE A 321 20.95 24.69 5.83
N ASP A 322 20.18 24.23 6.83
CA ASP A 322 19.94 24.97 8.08
C ASP A 322 21.28 25.33 8.78
N SER A 323 22.22 24.38 8.83
CA SER A 323 23.57 24.57 9.37
C SER A 323 24.37 25.61 8.56
N LEU A 324 24.34 25.54 7.23
CA LEU A 324 25.08 26.47 6.35
C LEU A 324 24.55 27.91 6.45
N VAL A 325 23.23 28.09 6.47
CA VAL A 325 22.61 29.42 6.55
C VAL A 325 22.82 30.05 7.92
N THR A 326 22.78 29.26 9.00
CA THR A 326 23.08 29.75 10.37
C THR A 326 24.49 30.34 10.48
N GLU A 327 25.44 29.84 9.68
CA GLU A 327 26.84 30.25 9.65
C GLU A 327 27.17 31.22 8.50
N ASP A 328 26.16 31.75 7.80
CA ASP A 328 26.28 32.64 6.63
C ASP A 328 27.13 32.06 5.46
N ASP A 329 27.27 30.73 5.34
CA ASP A 329 28.03 30.06 4.27
C ASP A 329 27.21 29.84 3.00
N TYR A 330 26.84 30.94 2.38
CA TYR A 330 26.04 30.94 1.15
C TYR A 330 26.79 30.37 -0.07
N GLU A 331 28.12 30.29 -0.05
CA GLU A 331 28.89 29.64 -1.12
C GLU A 331 28.63 28.13 -1.14
N SER A 332 28.66 27.49 0.02
CA SER A 332 28.32 26.07 0.16
C SER A 332 26.84 25.80 -0.14
N VAL A 333 25.93 26.73 0.22
CA VAL A 333 24.50 26.65 -0.15
C VAL A 333 24.35 26.58 -1.67
N LEU A 334 25.03 27.47 -2.41
CA LEU A 334 24.96 27.49 -3.87
C LEU A 334 25.55 26.23 -4.51
N ILE A 335 26.64 25.68 -3.96
CA ILE A 335 27.23 24.42 -4.44
C ILE A 335 26.22 23.28 -4.25
N LEU A 336 25.64 23.15 -3.05
CA LEU A 336 24.72 22.07 -2.76
C LEU A 336 23.41 22.18 -3.55
N ALA A 337 22.87 23.39 -3.70
CA ALA A 337 21.69 23.65 -4.51
C ALA A 337 21.89 23.27 -5.98
N ARG A 338 23.09 23.51 -6.54
CA ARG A 338 23.43 23.09 -7.90
C ARG A 338 23.36 21.57 -8.08
N GLU A 339 23.86 20.82 -7.11
CA GLU A 339 23.87 19.35 -7.18
C GLU A 339 22.46 18.78 -7.04
N LEU A 340 21.64 19.31 -6.12
CA LEU A 340 20.26 18.85 -5.91
C LEU A 340 19.34 19.17 -7.08
N LEU A 341 19.51 20.34 -7.70
CA LEU A 341 18.75 20.79 -8.86
C LEU A 341 19.41 20.40 -10.20
N SER A 342 20.29 19.40 -10.18
CA SER A 342 20.91 18.88 -11.40
C SER A 342 19.88 18.24 -12.32
N VAL A 343 19.95 18.59 -13.61
CA VAL A 343 18.99 18.18 -14.63
C VAL A 343 19.34 16.78 -15.13
N ASN A 344 18.37 15.88 -15.14
CA ASN A 344 18.47 14.52 -15.67
C ASN A 344 18.00 14.46 -17.14
N PRO A 345 18.91 14.33 -18.12
CA PRO A 345 18.52 14.30 -19.54
C PRO A 345 17.72 13.05 -19.94
N ASP A 346 17.87 11.95 -19.21
CA ASP A 346 17.22 10.67 -19.51
C ASP A 346 15.75 10.63 -19.03
N SER A 347 15.31 11.62 -18.26
CA SER A 347 13.93 11.74 -17.76
C SER A 347 12.89 12.06 -18.86
N PHE A 348 13.36 12.35 -20.08
CA PHE A 348 12.52 12.79 -21.19
C PHE A 348 12.42 11.72 -22.28
N ASP A 349 11.30 10.98 -22.33
CA ASP A 349 10.97 10.11 -23.47
C ASP A 349 10.14 10.86 -24.52
N ILE A 350 10.73 11.04 -25.70
CA ILE A 350 10.12 11.69 -26.86
C ILE A 350 8.87 10.96 -27.39
N ASN A 351 8.68 9.69 -27.05
CA ASN A 351 7.60 8.84 -27.58
C ASN A 351 6.38 8.70 -26.66
N ASP A 352 6.47 9.12 -25.40
CA ASP A 352 5.33 9.10 -24.49
C ASP A 352 4.34 10.20 -24.90
N GLN A 353 3.06 9.86 -25.07
CA GLN A 353 2.01 10.84 -25.41
C GLN A 353 1.51 11.63 -24.19
N ASN A 354 1.81 11.15 -22.97
CA ASN A 354 1.38 11.74 -21.69
C ASN A 354 2.53 12.41 -20.90
N TYR A 355 3.73 12.53 -21.49
CA TYR A 355 4.94 13.05 -20.83
C TYR A 355 4.72 14.38 -20.10
N GLN A 356 3.90 15.27 -20.64
CA GLN A 356 3.68 16.63 -20.10
C GLN A 356 3.05 16.65 -18.69
N TYR A 357 2.47 15.54 -18.23
CA TYR A 357 1.82 15.43 -16.92
C TYR A 357 2.64 14.69 -15.85
N ARG A 358 3.70 13.96 -16.24
CA ARG A 358 4.54 13.14 -15.33
C ARG A 358 6.04 13.46 -15.42
N PHE A 359 6.39 14.60 -16.03
CA PHE A 359 7.77 14.97 -16.27
C PHE A 359 8.43 15.56 -15.01
N ASN A 360 9.45 14.86 -14.50
CA ASN A 360 10.39 15.39 -13.50
C ASN A 360 11.79 15.55 -14.14
N PRO A 361 12.31 16.78 -14.30
CA PRO A 361 13.59 17.01 -14.93
C PRO A 361 14.79 16.79 -14.01
N PHE A 362 14.60 16.48 -12.72
CA PHE A 362 15.69 16.38 -11.74
C PHE A 362 16.05 14.93 -11.41
N TYR A 363 17.27 14.71 -10.92
CA TYR A 363 17.67 13.40 -10.35
C TYR A 363 17.04 13.09 -8.99
N VAL A 364 16.44 14.09 -8.34
CA VAL A 364 15.74 13.98 -7.05
C VAL A 364 14.25 14.16 -7.28
N ASP A 365 13.45 13.19 -6.83
CA ASP A 365 12.00 13.23 -7.01
C ASP A 365 11.28 14.17 -6.05
N TYR A 366 11.70 14.18 -4.78
CA TYR A 366 11.03 14.87 -3.68
C TYR A 366 11.84 16.09 -3.22
N LEU A 367 12.00 17.10 -4.09
CA LEU A 367 12.77 18.30 -3.79
C LEU A 367 12.19 19.13 -2.64
N GLU A 368 10.88 19.02 -2.37
CA GLU A 368 10.19 19.71 -1.27
C GLU A 368 10.82 19.41 0.10
N TYR A 369 11.28 18.17 0.32
CA TYR A 369 11.90 17.78 1.58
C TYR A 369 13.29 18.36 1.79
N THR A 370 13.96 18.80 0.72
CA THR A 370 15.27 19.47 0.82
C THR A 370 15.15 20.94 1.21
N LYS A 371 13.97 21.55 0.95
CA LYS A 371 13.71 23.00 1.02
C LYS A 371 14.70 23.88 0.23
N VAL A 372 15.38 23.32 -0.79
CA VAL A 372 16.41 24.03 -1.58
C VAL A 372 15.93 25.39 -2.12
N PHE A 373 14.68 25.48 -2.58
CA PHE A 373 14.10 26.72 -3.10
C PHE A 373 13.96 27.80 -2.02
N GLN A 374 13.58 27.42 -0.79
CA GLN A 374 13.47 28.36 0.33
C GLN A 374 14.84 28.97 0.66
N TYR A 375 15.89 28.16 0.75
CA TYR A 375 17.24 28.66 1.06
C TYR A 375 17.81 29.54 -0.05
N LEU A 376 17.49 29.25 -1.32
CA LEU A 376 17.84 30.13 -2.43
C LEU A 376 17.12 31.49 -2.32
N LEU A 377 15.86 31.51 -1.89
CA LEU A 377 15.08 32.74 -1.70
C LEU A 377 15.56 33.58 -0.53
N GLU A 378 16.15 32.97 0.50
CA GLU A 378 16.68 33.64 1.70
C GLU A 378 18.17 34.04 1.54
N ILE A 379 18.77 33.85 0.36
CA ILE A 379 20.19 34.13 0.14
C ILE A 379 20.55 35.61 0.35
N ASP A 380 21.72 35.88 0.94
CA ASP A 380 22.19 37.24 1.15
C ASP A 380 22.36 38.04 -0.15
N SER A 381 22.18 39.36 -0.06
CA SER A 381 22.24 40.28 -1.20
C SER A 381 23.57 40.25 -1.95
N LYS A 382 24.69 39.86 -1.30
CA LYS A 382 26.00 39.69 -1.92
C LYS A 382 26.01 38.54 -2.94
N TYR A 383 25.26 37.47 -2.70
CA TYR A 383 25.25 36.25 -3.51
C TYR A 383 24.03 36.16 -4.45
N LEU A 384 23.13 37.12 -4.38
CA LEU A 384 21.89 37.18 -5.16
C LEU A 384 22.08 36.99 -6.68
N GLU A 385 23.11 37.58 -7.27
CA GLU A 385 23.41 37.43 -8.70
C GLU A 385 23.82 36.00 -9.06
N GLN A 386 24.63 35.35 -8.21
CA GLN A 386 25.04 33.96 -8.40
C GLN A 386 23.88 32.99 -8.23
N ALA A 387 22.96 33.26 -7.28
CA ALA A 387 21.74 32.48 -7.10
C ALA A 387 20.81 32.60 -8.32
N PHE A 388 20.60 33.82 -8.82
CA PHE A 388 19.79 34.04 -10.02
C PHE A 388 20.39 33.31 -11.22
N ASP A 389 21.70 33.44 -11.45
CA ASP A 389 22.39 32.78 -12.57
C ASP A 389 22.35 31.24 -12.45
N LEU A 390 22.42 30.70 -11.23
CA LEU A 390 22.28 29.26 -10.97
C LEU A 390 20.89 28.76 -11.36
N VAL A 391 19.83 29.40 -10.84
CA VAL A 391 18.43 29.02 -11.11
C VAL A 391 18.09 29.20 -12.58
N LEU A 392 18.57 30.29 -13.20
CA LEU A 392 18.44 30.52 -14.64
C LEU A 392 19.12 29.41 -15.44
N GLY A 393 20.36 29.06 -15.10
CA GLY A 393 21.11 28.00 -15.79
C GLY A 393 20.40 26.65 -15.73
N ILE A 394 19.82 26.30 -14.57
CA ILE A 394 19.00 25.08 -14.41
C ILE A 394 17.77 25.14 -15.31
N MET A 395 17.00 26.24 -15.26
CA MET A 395 15.81 26.40 -16.12
C MET A 395 16.16 26.33 -17.61
N THR A 396 17.27 26.95 -18.02
CA THR A 396 17.77 26.86 -19.40
C THR A 396 18.07 25.42 -19.80
N ASN A 397 18.75 24.64 -18.96
CA ASN A 397 19.02 23.23 -19.23
C ASN A 397 17.73 22.42 -19.38
N ILE A 398 16.70 22.69 -18.57
CA ILE A 398 15.38 22.03 -18.69
C ILE A 398 14.69 22.39 -20.00
N VAL A 399 14.67 23.68 -20.38
CA VAL A 399 14.07 24.13 -21.65
C VAL A 399 14.79 23.48 -22.84
N SER A 400 16.11 23.29 -22.76
CA SER A 400 16.91 22.63 -23.79
C SER A 400 16.65 21.12 -23.96
N LEU A 401 15.95 20.46 -23.02
CA LEU A 401 15.48 19.08 -23.21
C LEU A 401 14.35 18.98 -24.25
N GLY A 402 13.65 20.09 -24.50
CA GLY A 402 12.58 20.18 -25.48
C GLY A 402 13.05 20.07 -26.94
N LYS A 403 12.16 19.64 -27.85
CA LYS A 403 12.46 19.59 -29.30
C LYS A 403 12.71 21.00 -29.86
N SER A 404 13.62 21.11 -30.84
CA SER A 404 13.69 22.27 -31.71
C SER A 404 12.32 22.50 -32.35
N SER A 405 11.83 23.74 -32.31
CA SER A 405 10.50 24.04 -32.80
C SER A 405 10.36 23.72 -34.30
N PRO A 406 9.20 23.19 -34.76
CA PRO A 406 8.94 23.05 -36.20
C PRO A 406 9.00 24.41 -36.89
N GLU A 407 9.16 24.45 -38.22
CA GLU A 407 9.22 25.69 -39.05
C GLU A 407 8.05 26.68 -38.81
N ASN A 408 6.99 26.24 -38.10
CA ASN A 408 5.81 27.02 -37.74
C ASN A 408 5.65 27.24 -36.22
N SER A 409 6.62 27.82 -35.51
CA SER A 409 6.49 28.26 -34.10
C SER A 409 7.16 29.63 -33.87
N VAL A 410 6.66 30.39 -32.91
CA VAL A 410 7.20 31.73 -32.55
C VAL A 410 8.44 31.66 -31.67
N PHE A 411 8.60 30.57 -30.94
CA PHE A 411 9.69 30.37 -29.99
C PHE A 411 10.68 29.37 -30.56
N SER A 412 11.97 29.64 -30.38
CA SER A 412 13.05 28.73 -30.83
C SER A 412 13.04 27.36 -30.14
N HIS A 413 12.51 27.28 -28.92
CA HIS A 413 12.44 26.06 -28.13
C HIS A 413 10.99 25.71 -27.77
N LYS A 414 10.60 24.44 -27.96
CA LYS A 414 9.35 23.90 -27.43
C LYS A 414 9.62 23.28 -26.06
N GLU A 415 9.08 23.88 -25.00
CA GLU A 415 9.29 23.42 -23.61
C GLU A 415 8.78 21.98 -23.40
N PRO A 416 9.51 21.12 -22.66
CA PRO A 416 9.07 19.76 -22.33
C PRO A 416 7.98 19.73 -21.24
N PHE A 417 7.66 20.89 -20.66
CA PHE A 417 6.67 21.09 -19.59
C PHE A 417 5.62 22.14 -20.00
N MET A 418 4.50 22.21 -19.28
CA MET A 418 3.50 23.26 -19.47
C MET A 418 3.21 24.01 -18.16
N LEU A 419 3.48 25.31 -18.12
CA LEU A 419 3.15 26.22 -17.00
C LEU A 419 2.07 27.24 -17.38
N LEU A 420 1.09 26.82 -18.19
CA LEU A 420 0.03 27.68 -18.71
C LEU A 420 -0.85 28.29 -17.62
N GLY A 421 -1.07 27.58 -16.51
CA GLY A 421 -1.88 28.05 -15.37
C GLY A 421 -1.17 28.93 -14.34
N ILE A 422 0.12 29.21 -14.52
CA ILE A 422 0.86 30.14 -13.64
C ILE A 422 0.52 31.57 -14.05
N ASP A 423 0.40 32.52 -13.13
CA ASP A 423 0.43 33.97 -13.40
C ASP A 423 1.70 34.54 -12.78
N PHE A 424 2.65 35.06 -13.55
CA PHE A 424 3.86 35.64 -12.97
C PHE A 424 3.58 36.89 -12.11
N PHE A 425 2.40 37.51 -12.19
CA PHE A 425 2.04 38.60 -11.28
C PHE A 425 1.55 38.12 -9.91
N THR A 426 1.07 36.88 -9.79
CA THR A 426 0.50 36.37 -8.53
C THR A 426 1.18 35.11 -8.02
N VAL A 427 2.00 34.44 -8.83
CA VAL A 427 2.72 33.23 -8.42
C VAL A 427 3.68 33.57 -7.30
N GLN A 428 3.57 32.79 -6.24
CA GLN A 428 4.45 32.81 -5.09
C GLN A 428 5.02 31.40 -4.89
N PRO A 429 6.26 31.30 -4.37
CA PRO A 429 6.83 30.03 -3.94
C PRO A 429 5.90 29.34 -2.93
N LEU A 430 5.70 28.03 -3.08
CA LEU A 430 4.95 27.23 -2.11
C LEU A 430 5.86 26.92 -0.93
N LEU A 431 5.40 27.21 0.29
CA LEU A 431 6.07 26.82 1.53
C LEU A 431 5.56 25.46 2.06
N GLY A 432 4.99 24.61 1.17
CA GLY A 432 4.27 23.39 1.54
C GLY A 432 4.56 22.19 0.61
N GLN A 433 3.90 21.05 0.86
CA GLN A 433 4.13 19.79 0.13
C GLN A 433 3.82 19.90 -1.36
N HIS A 434 4.67 19.29 -2.18
CA HIS A 434 4.41 19.09 -3.60
C HIS A 434 3.60 17.80 -3.77
N PHE A 435 2.36 17.91 -4.25
CA PHE A 435 1.51 16.79 -4.62
C PHE A 435 1.85 16.21 -6.00
N THR A 436 2.59 16.95 -6.85
CA THR A 436 2.98 16.52 -8.19
C THR A 436 4.40 16.97 -8.56
N GLN A 437 5.12 16.17 -9.36
CA GLN A 437 6.46 16.52 -9.86
C GLN A 437 6.49 17.82 -10.70
N ARG A 438 5.35 18.23 -11.29
CA ARG A 438 5.18 19.52 -12.00
C ARG A 438 5.38 20.71 -11.07
N GLU A 439 5.11 20.56 -9.77
CA GLU A 439 5.29 21.64 -8.80
C GLU A 439 6.78 21.97 -8.61
N ASN A 440 7.71 21.03 -8.82
CA ASN A 440 9.15 21.34 -8.80
C ASN A 440 9.54 22.38 -9.87
N ILE A 441 8.97 22.28 -11.08
CA ILE A 441 9.23 23.24 -12.17
C ILE A 441 8.51 24.58 -11.90
N ARG A 442 7.29 24.53 -11.34
CA ARG A 442 6.56 25.72 -10.88
C ARG A 442 7.37 26.47 -9.81
N GLU A 443 7.91 25.77 -8.82
CA GLU A 443 8.76 26.34 -7.76
C GLU A 443 10.05 26.94 -8.31
N LEU A 444 10.70 26.27 -9.26
CA LEU A 444 11.87 26.81 -9.93
C LEU A 444 11.53 28.14 -10.65
N ALA A 445 10.39 28.21 -11.35
CA ALA A 445 9.92 29.41 -12.02
C ALA A 445 9.54 30.54 -11.04
N ALA A 446 8.88 30.21 -9.93
CA ALA A 446 8.54 31.16 -8.86
C ALA A 446 9.80 31.68 -8.16
N THR A 447 10.79 30.82 -7.93
CA THR A 447 12.09 31.18 -7.36
C THR A 447 12.83 32.14 -8.28
N LEU A 448 12.88 31.85 -9.58
CA LEU A 448 13.50 32.72 -10.59
C LEU A 448 12.84 34.10 -10.65
N LYS A 449 11.50 34.15 -10.55
CA LYS A 449 10.72 35.39 -10.45
C LYS A 449 11.17 36.23 -9.24
N VAL A 450 11.13 35.67 -8.03
CA VAL A 450 11.42 36.42 -6.79
C VAL A 450 12.88 36.86 -6.73
N LEU A 451 13.82 36.00 -7.16
CA LEU A 451 15.23 36.40 -7.26
C LEU A 451 15.42 37.54 -8.27
N GLY A 452 14.69 37.52 -9.39
CA GLY A 452 14.69 38.57 -10.40
C GLY A 452 14.17 39.91 -9.86
N GLU A 453 13.06 39.89 -9.11
CA GLU A 453 12.52 41.07 -8.41
C GLU A 453 13.55 41.68 -7.46
N ARG A 454 14.10 40.84 -6.55
CA ARG A 454 15.14 41.27 -5.60
C ARG A 454 16.37 41.84 -6.30
N LEU A 455 16.75 41.27 -7.44
CA LEU A 455 17.90 41.76 -8.23
C LEU A 455 17.60 43.14 -8.83
N ILE A 456 16.41 43.34 -9.38
CA ILE A 456 15.97 44.64 -9.92
C ILE A 456 15.88 45.69 -8.80
N GLU A 457 15.30 45.34 -7.65
CA GLU A 457 15.18 46.21 -6.48
C GLU A 457 16.55 46.65 -5.93
N LYS A 458 17.50 45.71 -5.81
CA LYS A 458 18.88 45.98 -5.36
C LYS A 458 19.55 47.12 -6.15
N TYR A 459 19.20 47.26 -7.44
CA TYR A 459 19.79 48.27 -8.33
C TYR A 459 18.81 49.38 -8.74
N ALA A 460 17.62 49.48 -8.14
CA ALA A 460 16.53 50.38 -8.56
C ALA A 460 16.84 51.91 -8.44
N GLY A 461 18.04 52.29 -8.01
CA GLY A 461 18.50 53.68 -7.90
C GLY A 461 19.51 54.13 -8.97
N GLY A 462 19.89 53.28 -9.94
CA GLY A 462 20.92 53.59 -10.93
C GLY A 462 20.56 53.15 -12.34
N LEU A 463 20.25 54.12 -13.23
CA LEU A 463 19.78 53.86 -14.60
C LEU A 463 20.69 52.92 -15.40
N THR A 464 22.01 53.09 -15.26
CA THR A 464 22.99 52.24 -15.96
C THR A 464 23.03 50.84 -15.37
N GLN A 465 23.08 50.71 -14.05
CA GLN A 465 23.14 49.41 -13.37
C GLN A 465 21.85 48.59 -13.58
N THR A 466 20.67 49.22 -13.55
CA THR A 466 19.40 48.51 -13.83
C THR A 466 19.32 48.03 -15.28
N LYS A 467 19.83 48.81 -16.25
CA LYS A 467 19.90 48.39 -17.66
C LYS A 467 20.91 47.25 -17.88
N GLU A 468 22.00 47.22 -17.12
CA GLU A 468 22.99 46.12 -17.18
C GLU A 468 22.35 44.77 -16.81
N ILE A 469 21.35 44.73 -15.91
CA ILE A 469 20.62 43.50 -15.57
C ILE A 469 19.96 42.87 -16.81
N TYR A 470 19.45 43.69 -17.72
CA TYR A 470 18.86 43.17 -18.95
C TYR A 470 19.91 42.42 -19.78
N HIS A 471 21.07 43.03 -20.01
CA HIS A 471 22.12 42.45 -20.85
C HIS A 471 22.84 41.28 -20.20
N ASN A 472 23.02 41.33 -18.87
CA ASN A 472 23.77 40.32 -18.14
C ASN A 472 22.90 39.13 -17.76
N GLN A 473 21.59 39.30 -17.55
CA GLN A 473 20.69 38.24 -17.09
C GLN A 473 19.44 38.06 -17.97
N LEU A 474 18.58 39.08 -18.11
CA LEU A 474 17.24 38.89 -18.69
C LEU A 474 17.25 38.55 -20.19
N SER A 475 18.25 39.02 -20.94
CA SER A 475 18.43 38.68 -22.36
C SER A 475 18.93 37.25 -22.56
N LYS A 476 19.47 36.60 -21.51
CA LYS A 476 19.91 35.20 -21.54
C LYS A 476 18.78 34.20 -21.25
N LEU A 477 17.61 34.67 -20.81
CA LEU A 477 16.41 33.83 -20.69
C LEU A 477 16.16 33.14 -22.05
N PRO A 478 16.00 31.79 -22.08
CA PRO A 478 15.84 31.09 -23.35
C PRO A 478 14.54 31.52 -24.02
N ASP A 479 14.51 31.49 -25.35
CA ASP A 479 13.35 31.93 -26.12
C ASP A 479 12.32 30.79 -26.21
N SER A 480 11.49 30.73 -25.17
CA SER A 480 10.40 29.79 -24.94
C SER A 480 9.19 30.50 -24.30
N LEU A 481 8.01 29.88 -24.33
CA LEU A 481 6.75 30.53 -23.90
C LEU A 481 6.78 30.96 -22.43
N THR A 482 7.20 30.09 -21.51
CA THR A 482 7.22 30.41 -20.06
C THR A 482 8.24 31.50 -19.76
N MET A 483 9.42 31.45 -20.38
CA MET A 483 10.48 32.44 -20.18
C MET A 483 10.18 33.79 -20.83
N TRP A 484 9.44 33.79 -21.95
CA TRP A 484 8.87 35.00 -22.54
C TRP A 484 7.93 35.73 -21.57
N ARG A 485 7.02 34.98 -20.93
CA ARG A 485 6.08 35.52 -19.95
C ARG A 485 6.78 36.06 -18.71
N LEU A 486 7.76 35.33 -18.18
CA LEU A 486 8.60 35.79 -17.07
C LEU A 486 9.38 37.07 -17.43
N ARG A 487 9.95 37.14 -18.63
CA ARG A 487 10.67 38.33 -19.10
C ARG A 487 9.75 39.55 -19.14
N LEU A 488 8.55 39.42 -19.71
CA LEU A 488 7.57 40.50 -19.75
C LEU A 488 7.19 40.98 -18.35
N TYR A 489 6.99 40.04 -17.43
CA TYR A 489 6.76 40.35 -16.02
C TYR A 489 7.92 41.15 -15.41
N LEU A 490 9.15 40.63 -15.46
CA LEU A 490 10.32 41.29 -14.84
C LEU A 490 10.60 42.68 -15.43
N LEU A 491 10.44 42.85 -16.75
CA LEU A 491 10.55 44.17 -17.39
C LEU A 491 9.47 45.14 -16.89
N SER A 492 8.27 44.64 -16.59
CA SER A 492 7.15 45.44 -16.10
C SER A 492 7.23 45.83 -14.63
N VAL A 493 8.10 45.18 -13.84
CA VAL A 493 8.34 45.54 -12.42
C VAL A 493 8.87 46.97 -12.30
N ASN A 494 9.75 47.39 -13.23
CA ASN A 494 10.28 48.75 -13.26
C ASN A 494 10.27 49.35 -14.69
N PRO A 495 9.09 49.73 -15.20
CA PRO A 495 8.85 49.98 -16.62
C PRO A 495 9.53 51.26 -17.12
N GLU A 496 9.87 52.20 -16.24
CA GLU A 496 10.60 53.42 -16.60
C GLU A 496 12.03 53.13 -17.06
N TYR A 497 12.73 52.24 -16.34
CA TYR A 497 14.11 51.87 -16.62
C TYR A 497 14.23 50.93 -17.82
N PHE A 498 13.24 50.06 -18.00
CA PHE A 498 13.19 49.07 -19.08
C PHE A 498 12.39 49.51 -20.32
N ARG A 499 12.03 50.79 -20.43
CA ARG A 499 11.15 51.34 -21.47
C ARG A 499 11.52 50.88 -22.90
N GLU A 500 12.79 51.00 -23.28
CA GLU A 500 13.29 50.61 -24.61
C GLU A 500 13.08 49.11 -24.90
N PHE A 501 13.37 48.25 -23.92
CA PHE A 501 13.21 46.80 -24.04
C PHE A 501 11.75 46.35 -24.00
N LEU A 502 10.90 47.06 -23.26
CA LEU A 502 9.44 46.87 -23.26
C LEU A 502 8.84 47.26 -24.62
N GLN A 503 9.27 48.37 -25.22
CA GLN A 503 8.85 48.75 -26.59
C GLN A 503 9.20 47.64 -27.58
N GLN A 504 10.45 47.17 -27.55
CA GLN A 504 10.89 46.07 -28.42
C GLN A 504 10.08 44.80 -28.20
N SER A 505 9.83 44.41 -26.94
CA SER A 505 9.10 43.18 -26.61
C SER A 505 7.62 43.27 -26.99
N LEU A 506 6.97 44.39 -26.70
CA LEU A 506 5.56 44.60 -27.04
C LEU A 506 5.33 44.66 -28.55
N SER A 507 6.30 45.18 -29.32
CA SER A 507 6.23 45.22 -30.78
C SER A 507 6.39 43.85 -31.47
N ARG A 508 6.87 42.82 -30.78
CA ARG A 508 7.10 41.47 -31.34
C ARG A 508 5.84 40.86 -31.99
N ILE A 509 4.64 41.26 -31.57
CA ILE A 509 3.37 40.78 -32.15
C ILE A 509 3.10 41.30 -33.58
N PHE A 510 3.88 42.29 -34.05
CA PHE A 510 3.69 42.95 -35.35
C PHE A 510 4.78 42.65 -36.38
N ASP A 511 5.74 41.78 -36.07
CA ASP A 511 6.80 41.42 -37.01
C ASP A 511 6.19 40.60 -38.18
N LEU A 512 6.19 41.17 -39.38
CA LEU A 512 5.32 40.83 -40.52
C LEU A 512 5.69 39.51 -41.25
N GLU A 513 4.94 38.45 -40.95
CA GLU A 513 4.42 37.36 -41.84
C GLU A 513 3.74 36.27 -40.96
N MET A 514 3.18 36.66 -39.81
CA MET A 514 2.83 35.73 -38.75
C MET A 514 1.35 35.31 -38.81
N SER A 515 1.12 33.99 -38.91
CA SER A 515 -0.22 33.40 -38.84
C SER A 515 -0.91 33.73 -37.50
N GLU A 516 -2.26 33.75 -37.47
CA GLU A 516 -3.06 33.97 -36.25
C GLU A 516 -2.56 33.21 -35.02
N LYS A 517 -2.12 31.96 -35.23
CA LYS A 517 -1.57 31.07 -34.21
C LYS A 517 -0.39 31.68 -33.45
N PHE A 518 0.41 32.52 -34.10
CA PHE A 518 1.60 33.12 -33.52
C PHE A 518 1.30 34.32 -32.64
N ILE A 519 0.34 35.14 -33.07
CA ILE A 519 -0.15 36.26 -32.27
C ILE A 519 -0.75 35.72 -30.97
N THR A 520 -1.55 34.66 -31.06
CA THR A 520 -2.19 34.04 -29.89
C THR A 520 -1.18 33.37 -28.95
N GLU A 521 -0.08 32.79 -29.46
CA GLU A 521 1.02 32.26 -28.64
C GLU A 521 1.77 33.36 -27.86
N LEU A 522 2.05 34.53 -28.47
CA LEU A 522 2.81 35.62 -27.84
C LEU A 522 2.04 36.37 -26.74
N ILE A 523 0.72 36.47 -26.89
CA ILE A 523 -0.15 37.19 -25.95
C ILE A 523 -0.83 36.24 -24.94
N PHE A 524 -0.47 34.95 -24.96
CA PHE A 524 -1.02 33.94 -24.09
C PHE A 524 -0.68 34.23 -22.61
N GLY A 525 -1.69 34.14 -21.74
CA GLY A 525 -1.58 34.50 -20.32
C GLY A 525 -1.92 35.98 -20.04
N ALA A 526 -1.64 36.42 -18.81
CA ALA A 526 -1.91 37.80 -18.40
C ALA A 526 -0.73 38.74 -18.69
N GLU A 527 0.48 38.19 -18.85
CA GLU A 527 1.71 38.95 -18.69
C GLU A 527 1.93 40.00 -19.78
N TYR A 528 1.62 39.67 -21.04
CA TYR A 528 1.71 40.62 -22.14
C TYR A 528 0.79 41.83 -21.93
N LYS A 529 -0.48 41.57 -21.59
CA LYS A 529 -1.51 42.61 -21.44
C LYS A 529 -1.28 43.47 -20.19
N LYS A 530 -0.86 42.86 -19.07
CA LYS A 530 -0.49 43.60 -17.85
C LYS A 530 0.77 44.44 -18.08
N ALA A 531 1.81 43.89 -18.71
CA ALA A 531 3.01 44.65 -19.06
C ALA A 531 2.68 45.81 -20.00
N LEU A 532 1.81 45.60 -20.98
CA LEU A 532 1.30 46.67 -21.85
C LEU A 532 0.58 47.74 -21.04
N LYS A 533 -0.43 47.37 -20.23
CA LYS A 533 -1.23 48.33 -19.44
C LYS A 533 -0.38 49.21 -18.53
N VAL A 534 0.64 48.64 -17.89
CA VAL A 534 1.54 49.36 -16.97
C VAL A 534 2.54 50.24 -17.71
N SER A 535 3.07 49.79 -18.86
CA SER A 535 4.16 50.48 -19.55
C SER A 535 3.71 51.45 -20.65
N PHE A 536 2.55 51.23 -21.27
CA PHE A 536 2.05 52.04 -22.39
C PHE A 536 1.93 53.54 -22.08
N PRO A 537 1.46 53.97 -20.88
CA PRO A 537 1.41 55.39 -20.52
C PRO A 537 2.78 56.07 -20.50
N LEU A 538 3.86 55.30 -20.30
CA LEU A 538 5.24 55.78 -20.23
C LEU A 538 5.92 55.89 -21.59
N MET A 539 5.27 55.39 -22.65
CA MET A 539 5.79 55.41 -24.02
C MET A 539 5.59 56.78 -24.68
N ASP A 540 6.44 57.11 -25.65
CA ASP A 540 6.26 58.34 -26.41
C ASP A 540 5.01 58.28 -27.32
N GLN A 541 4.50 59.45 -27.71
CA GLN A 541 3.29 59.54 -28.53
C GLN A 541 3.43 58.89 -29.92
N LYS A 542 4.66 58.79 -30.44
CA LYS A 542 4.91 58.18 -31.75
C LYS A 542 4.68 56.67 -31.66
N PHE A 543 5.24 56.03 -30.64
CA PHE A 543 5.04 54.62 -30.35
C PHE A 543 3.58 54.32 -30.05
N GLN A 544 2.92 55.10 -29.17
CA GLN A 544 1.51 54.87 -28.80
C GLN A 544 0.58 54.87 -30.03
N ARG A 545 0.73 55.86 -30.92
CA ARG A 545 -0.07 55.96 -32.15
C ARG A 545 0.23 54.82 -33.11
N GLN A 546 1.51 54.46 -33.27
CA GLN A 546 1.92 53.38 -34.15
C GLN A 546 1.39 52.03 -33.66
N TYR A 547 1.49 51.74 -32.36
CA TYR A 547 1.00 50.52 -31.74
C TYR A 547 -0.51 50.37 -31.92
N ILE A 548 -1.32 51.40 -31.59
CA ILE A 548 -2.78 51.38 -31.76
C ILE A 548 -3.15 51.10 -33.22
N LYS A 549 -2.47 51.77 -34.16
CA LYS A 549 -2.70 51.56 -35.60
C LYS A 549 -2.40 50.11 -35.99
N GLN A 550 -1.24 49.57 -35.62
CA GLN A 550 -0.85 48.20 -35.95
C GLN A 550 -1.78 47.15 -35.31
N THR A 551 -2.29 47.40 -34.09
CA THR A 551 -3.29 46.53 -33.44
C THR A 551 -4.62 46.51 -34.20
N LEU A 552 -5.07 47.66 -34.71
CA LEU A 552 -6.28 47.74 -35.54
C LEU A 552 -6.07 47.09 -36.92
N ASP A 553 -4.85 47.21 -37.48
CA ASP A 553 -4.50 46.60 -38.77
C ASP A 553 -4.60 45.06 -38.73
N ILE A 554 -4.38 44.41 -37.56
CA ILE A 554 -4.54 42.95 -37.36
C ILE A 554 -5.95 42.48 -37.78
N ILE A 555 -6.99 43.24 -37.41
CA ILE A 555 -8.40 42.85 -37.62
C ILE A 555 -9.01 43.43 -38.91
N SER A 556 -8.37 44.41 -39.55
CA SER A 556 -8.83 45.00 -40.81
C SER A 556 -8.28 44.32 -42.07
N SER A 557 -7.43 43.30 -41.94
CA SER A 557 -6.88 42.57 -43.08
C SER A 557 -7.89 41.57 -43.68
N ASP A 558 -8.07 41.59 -45.02
CA ASP A 558 -9.07 40.79 -45.77
C ASP A 558 -8.94 39.26 -45.58
N HIS A 559 -7.80 38.78 -45.08
CA HIS A 559 -7.55 37.35 -44.85
C HIS A 559 -8.25 36.77 -43.61
N ILE A 560 -8.88 37.60 -42.75
CA ILE A 560 -9.46 37.18 -41.46
C ILE A 560 -11.00 37.40 -41.39
N VAL A 561 -11.61 37.88 -42.49
CA VAL A 561 -13.02 38.34 -42.54
C VAL A 561 -14.05 37.20 -42.79
N THR A 562 -13.83 36.01 -42.21
CA THR A 562 -14.90 35.00 -42.09
C THR A 562 -15.31 34.82 -40.63
N ASN A 563 -16.57 34.45 -40.38
CA ASN A 563 -17.18 34.18 -39.06
C ASN A 563 -16.44 33.13 -38.18
N LYS A 564 -15.24 32.67 -38.60
CA LYS A 564 -14.47 31.62 -37.94
C LYS A 564 -13.55 32.09 -36.81
N ASN A 565 -13.23 33.38 -36.65
CA ASN A 565 -12.24 33.85 -35.66
C ASN A 565 -12.77 34.78 -34.57
N LYS A 566 -13.72 34.28 -33.77
CA LYS A 566 -14.21 34.96 -32.56
C LYS A 566 -13.09 35.20 -31.53
N PHE A 567 -12.13 34.27 -31.41
CA PHE A 567 -11.06 34.31 -30.40
C PHE A 567 -10.05 35.44 -30.63
N LEU A 568 -9.48 35.58 -31.84
CA LEU A 568 -8.51 36.65 -32.13
C LEU A 568 -9.13 38.04 -31.98
N ARG A 569 -10.40 38.22 -32.39
CA ARG A 569 -11.15 39.47 -32.20
C ARG A 569 -11.30 39.83 -30.73
N GLU A 570 -11.56 38.83 -29.89
CA GLU A 570 -11.60 39.01 -28.43
C GLU A 570 -10.23 39.42 -27.88
N GLN A 571 -9.15 38.74 -28.29
CA GLN A 571 -7.80 39.09 -27.85
C GLN A 571 -7.36 40.50 -28.24
N VAL A 572 -7.71 40.95 -29.46
CA VAL A 572 -7.45 42.33 -29.91
C VAL A 572 -8.28 43.34 -29.13
N TRP A 573 -9.55 43.02 -28.84
CA TRP A 573 -10.37 43.85 -27.97
C TRP A 573 -9.73 44.00 -26.57
N GLU A 574 -9.26 42.91 -25.96
CA GLU A 574 -8.59 42.94 -24.65
C GLU A 574 -7.33 43.82 -24.67
N ILE A 575 -6.50 43.73 -25.71
CA ILE A 575 -5.31 44.59 -25.90
C ILE A 575 -5.71 46.07 -25.94
N LEU A 576 -6.73 46.41 -26.72
CA LEU A 576 -7.21 47.79 -26.87
C LEU A 576 -7.88 48.30 -25.58
N SER A 577 -8.59 47.44 -24.85
CA SER A 577 -9.18 47.75 -23.55
C SER A 577 -8.10 48.08 -22.50
N CYS A 578 -6.95 47.38 -22.51
CA CYS A 578 -5.81 47.70 -21.64
C CYS A 578 -5.26 49.13 -21.83
N ILE A 579 -5.43 49.71 -23.02
CA ILE A 579 -4.92 51.04 -23.38
C ILE A 579 -6.05 52.03 -23.73
N CYS A 580 -7.29 51.73 -23.36
CA CYS A 580 -8.49 52.45 -23.81
C CYS A 580 -8.45 53.96 -23.53
N GLY A 581 -7.81 54.37 -22.43
CA GLY A 581 -7.59 55.78 -22.07
C GLY A 581 -6.74 56.57 -23.06
N HIS A 582 -5.93 55.90 -23.88
CA HIS A 582 -5.02 56.51 -24.86
C HIS A 582 -5.53 56.41 -26.31
N ILE A 583 -6.69 55.80 -26.53
CA ILE A 583 -7.31 55.66 -27.85
C ILE A 583 -8.11 56.93 -28.21
N SER A 584 -7.89 57.47 -29.41
CA SER A 584 -8.57 58.68 -29.88
C SER A 584 -10.08 58.45 -30.12
N SER A 585 -10.88 59.51 -30.13
CA SER A 585 -12.33 59.40 -30.37
C SER A 585 -12.67 58.86 -31.76
N SER A 586 -11.81 59.05 -32.77
CA SER A 586 -11.98 58.45 -34.09
C SER A 586 -11.67 56.95 -34.07
N ASP A 587 -10.62 56.53 -33.36
CA ASP A 587 -10.23 55.12 -33.29
C ASP A 587 -11.21 54.31 -32.44
N ARG A 588 -11.79 54.88 -31.36
CA ARG A 588 -12.85 54.21 -30.59
C ARG A 588 -14.09 53.87 -31.44
N LYS A 589 -14.46 54.77 -32.36
CA LYS A 589 -15.54 54.48 -33.33
C LYS A 589 -15.17 53.34 -34.26
N LEU A 590 -13.91 53.30 -34.70
CA LEU A 590 -13.40 52.22 -35.55
C LEU A 590 -13.37 50.87 -34.79
N VAL A 591 -13.00 50.86 -33.51
CA VAL A 591 -13.07 49.67 -32.63
C VAL A 591 -14.49 49.12 -32.57
N TYR A 592 -15.49 49.99 -32.30
CA TYR A 592 -16.89 49.58 -32.28
C TYR A 592 -17.37 49.04 -33.63
N GLN A 593 -16.96 49.66 -34.74
CA GLN A 593 -17.28 49.19 -36.09
C GLN A 593 -16.68 47.82 -36.42
N LEU A 594 -15.44 47.55 -35.98
CA LEU A 594 -14.73 46.32 -36.32
C LEU A 594 -15.04 45.15 -35.36
N LEU A 595 -15.28 45.43 -34.08
CA LEU A 595 -15.42 44.40 -33.03
C LEU A 595 -16.84 44.29 -32.45
N GLY A 596 -17.73 45.23 -32.75
CA GLY A 596 -19.11 45.24 -32.24
C GLY A 596 -19.25 45.64 -30.77
N LYS A 597 -18.16 46.06 -30.11
CA LYS A 597 -18.13 46.55 -28.73
C LYS A 597 -17.08 47.65 -28.55
N GLU A 598 -17.32 48.58 -27.62
CA GLU A 598 -16.34 49.62 -27.26
C GLU A 598 -15.21 49.05 -26.39
N CYS A 599 -14.05 49.70 -26.37
CA CYS A 599 -12.99 49.35 -25.43
C CYS A 599 -13.43 49.62 -24.00
N ASP A 600 -13.06 48.74 -23.07
CA ASP A 600 -13.43 48.86 -21.66
C ASP A 600 -12.22 49.39 -20.86
N PRO A 601 -12.29 50.62 -20.32
CA PRO A 601 -11.21 51.17 -19.50
C PRO A 601 -11.05 50.48 -18.13
N THR A 602 -12.04 49.69 -17.70
CA THR A 602 -12.03 48.92 -16.45
C THR A 602 -11.52 47.49 -16.63
N PHE A 603 -11.19 47.10 -17.86
CA PHE A 603 -10.70 45.76 -18.17
C PHE A 603 -9.41 45.44 -17.39
N GLU A 604 -9.41 44.29 -16.69
CA GLU A 604 -8.25 43.73 -16.04
C GLU A 604 -7.85 42.38 -16.68
N PRO A 605 -6.62 42.24 -17.19
CA PRO A 605 -6.15 40.97 -17.73
C PRO A 605 -6.09 39.91 -16.64
N LYS A 606 -6.74 38.78 -16.89
CA LYS A 606 -6.73 37.61 -16.00
C LYS A 606 -5.73 36.56 -16.51
N PRO A 607 -5.13 35.76 -15.62
CA PRO A 607 -4.30 34.65 -16.06
C PRO A 607 -5.10 33.61 -16.84
N ALA A 608 -4.40 32.85 -17.67
CA ALA A 608 -5.03 31.70 -18.33
C ALA A 608 -5.52 30.73 -17.24
N PRO A 609 -6.76 30.21 -17.34
CA PRO A 609 -7.26 29.26 -16.36
C PRO A 609 -6.28 28.07 -16.28
N PRO A 610 -5.91 27.59 -15.08
CA PRO A 610 -5.08 26.41 -14.97
C PRO A 610 -5.76 25.29 -15.75
N SER A 611 -5.01 24.68 -16.66
CA SER A 611 -5.43 23.45 -17.32
C SER A 611 -5.76 22.44 -16.22
N ILE A 612 -7.07 22.22 -16.03
CA ILE A 612 -7.74 21.51 -14.95
C ILE A 612 -7.82 22.32 -13.64
N GLN A 613 -8.82 23.21 -13.57
CA GLN A 613 -9.47 23.55 -12.31
C GLN A 613 -10.54 22.47 -12.11
N VAL A 614 -10.29 21.44 -11.29
CA VAL A 614 -11.36 20.59 -10.77
C VAL A 614 -12.06 21.37 -9.66
N ASP A 615 -12.76 22.44 -10.03
CA ASP A 615 -13.79 22.99 -9.17
C ASP A 615 -15.10 22.31 -9.56
N TYR A 616 -15.84 21.84 -8.56
CA TYR A 616 -17.14 21.24 -8.78
C TYR A 616 -18.06 22.29 -9.40
N ILE A 617 -18.73 21.93 -10.49
CA ILE A 617 -19.83 22.73 -11.02
C ILE A 617 -20.88 22.76 -9.92
N VAL A 618 -21.19 23.96 -9.40
CA VAL A 618 -22.27 24.18 -8.42
C VAL A 618 -23.45 24.79 -9.16
N PRO A 619 -24.35 23.96 -9.71
CA PRO A 619 -25.51 24.46 -10.43
C PRO A 619 -26.41 25.29 -9.50
N ARG A 620 -26.87 26.45 -9.99
CA ARG A 620 -27.75 27.40 -9.26
C ARG A 620 -29.08 27.56 -9.99
N GLY A 621 -30.15 27.86 -9.27
CA GLY A 621 -31.38 28.32 -9.91
C GLY A 621 -31.36 29.83 -10.20
N PRO A 622 -32.35 30.34 -10.93
CA PRO A 622 -32.42 31.73 -11.39
C PRO A 622 -32.80 32.73 -10.30
N ILE A 623 -33.17 32.26 -9.10
CA ILE A 623 -33.57 33.09 -7.95
C ILE A 623 -32.96 32.53 -6.65
N SER A 624 -33.07 33.25 -5.53
CA SER A 624 -32.61 32.73 -4.23
C SER A 624 -33.61 31.74 -3.59
N SER A 625 -33.16 30.93 -2.63
CA SER A 625 -34.06 30.04 -1.87
C SER A 625 -35.11 30.81 -1.08
N GLU A 626 -34.79 32.00 -0.54
CA GLU A 626 -35.74 32.86 0.17
C GLU A 626 -36.81 33.44 -0.76
N GLU A 627 -36.43 33.76 -2.00
CA GLU A 627 -37.35 34.22 -3.03
C GLU A 627 -38.28 33.09 -3.47
N LEU A 628 -37.75 31.88 -3.68
CA LEU A 628 -38.54 30.70 -4.03
C LEU A 628 -39.60 30.38 -2.97
N SER A 629 -39.25 30.42 -1.68
CA SER A 629 -40.18 30.15 -0.57
C SER A 629 -41.36 31.14 -0.50
N ARG A 630 -41.28 32.31 -1.15
CA ARG A 630 -42.38 33.30 -1.22
C ARG A 630 -43.33 33.06 -2.39
N ILE A 631 -42.99 32.20 -3.33
CA ILE A 631 -43.80 31.91 -4.52
C ILE A 631 -44.79 30.77 -4.19
N PRO A 632 -46.09 30.90 -4.50
CA PRO A 632 -47.04 29.79 -4.39
C PRO A 632 -46.63 28.59 -5.27
N VAL A 633 -46.77 27.36 -4.77
CA VAL A 633 -46.34 26.13 -5.48
C VAL A 633 -46.89 26.02 -6.90
N VAL A 634 -48.16 26.38 -7.13
CA VAL A 634 -48.78 26.38 -8.47
C VAL A 634 -48.02 27.29 -9.45
N ASN A 635 -47.59 28.47 -8.99
CA ASN A 635 -46.83 29.41 -9.82
C ASN A 635 -45.40 28.93 -10.07
N ILE A 636 -44.81 28.18 -9.12
CA ILE A 636 -43.50 27.52 -9.31
C ILE A 636 -43.62 26.52 -10.46
N VAL A 637 -44.63 25.66 -10.43
CA VAL A 637 -44.85 24.67 -11.49
C VAL A 637 -45.06 25.32 -12.85
N GLU A 638 -45.85 26.40 -12.93
CA GLU A 638 -46.02 27.13 -14.19
C GLU A 638 -44.69 27.70 -14.69
N LYS A 639 -43.84 28.23 -13.78
CA LYS A 639 -42.49 28.67 -14.15
C LYS A 639 -41.61 27.51 -14.62
N LEU A 640 -41.67 26.32 -14.01
CA LEU A 640 -40.93 25.13 -14.47
C LEU A 640 -41.31 24.71 -15.90
N LYS A 641 -42.55 24.98 -16.33
CA LYS A 641 -43.03 24.71 -17.69
C LYS A 641 -42.66 25.80 -18.69
N THR A 642 -42.39 27.02 -18.22
CA THR A 642 -42.12 28.20 -19.05
C THR A 642 -40.74 28.78 -18.77
N ASP A 643 -40.64 29.80 -17.91
CA ASP A 643 -39.45 30.61 -17.67
C ASP A 643 -38.23 29.78 -17.22
N TRP A 644 -38.49 28.66 -16.54
CA TRP A 644 -37.48 27.75 -15.99
C TRP A 644 -37.47 26.40 -16.71
N SER A 645 -37.98 26.30 -17.94
CA SER A 645 -37.80 25.09 -18.76
C SER A 645 -36.31 24.85 -19.04
N SER A 646 -35.90 23.58 -19.19
CA SER A 646 -34.50 23.24 -19.52
C SER A 646 -34.01 24.02 -20.73
N THR A 647 -34.81 24.03 -21.81
CA THR A 647 -34.52 24.77 -23.05
C THR A 647 -34.34 26.28 -22.87
N ASN A 648 -35.04 26.92 -21.93
CA ASN A 648 -34.92 28.36 -21.69
C ASN A 648 -33.71 28.67 -20.81
N LEU A 649 -33.38 27.79 -19.85
CA LEU A 649 -32.19 27.93 -19.01
C LEU A 649 -30.90 27.59 -19.77
N ASP A 650 -30.95 26.67 -20.73
CA ASP A 650 -29.79 26.25 -21.55
C ASP A 650 -29.34 27.33 -22.55
N GLN A 651 -30.24 28.22 -22.99
CA GLN A 651 -29.88 29.36 -23.85
C GLN A 651 -29.00 30.40 -23.14
N ASP A 652 -29.03 30.44 -21.81
CA ASP A 652 -28.25 31.36 -20.98
C ASP A 652 -26.92 30.77 -20.49
N MET A 653 -26.66 29.47 -20.68
CA MET A 653 -25.43 28.79 -20.22
C MET A 653 -24.14 29.34 -20.83
N TYR A 654 -24.22 29.99 -22.00
CA TYR A 654 -23.03 30.48 -22.69
C TYR A 654 -22.49 31.84 -22.21
N ASN A 655 -23.16 32.53 -21.28
CA ASN A 655 -22.86 33.95 -21.08
C ASN A 655 -22.25 34.39 -19.74
N GLU A 656 -22.33 33.69 -18.60
CA GLU A 656 -21.89 34.34 -17.33
C GLU A 656 -21.01 33.55 -16.32
N ASN A 657 -21.14 32.23 -16.10
CA ASN A 657 -20.24 31.51 -15.15
C ASN A 657 -20.29 29.97 -15.27
N PHE A 658 -19.27 29.35 -15.89
CA PHE A 658 -19.16 27.88 -16.07
C PHE A 658 -19.17 27.07 -14.76
N LEU A 659 -18.60 27.61 -13.67
CA LEU A 659 -18.52 26.91 -12.39
C LEU A 659 -19.80 27.01 -11.56
N ASN A 660 -20.69 27.96 -11.89
CA ASN A 660 -21.95 28.14 -11.18
C ASN A 660 -23.10 28.39 -12.17
N PRO A 661 -23.36 27.42 -13.07
CA PRO A 661 -24.33 27.61 -14.15
C PRO A 661 -25.73 27.77 -13.57
N ILE A 662 -26.51 28.65 -14.19
CA ILE A 662 -27.95 28.68 -13.96
C ILE A 662 -28.57 27.66 -14.90
N ASN A 663 -28.99 26.51 -14.36
CA ASN A 663 -29.51 25.40 -15.17
C ASN A 663 -30.65 24.67 -14.44
N SER A 664 -31.24 23.67 -15.13
CA SER A 664 -32.32 22.84 -14.60
C SER A 664 -31.90 22.04 -13.37
N GLU A 665 -30.64 21.62 -13.25
CA GLU A 665 -30.13 20.95 -12.05
C GLU A 665 -30.15 21.87 -10.84
N GLY A 666 -29.75 23.13 -11.01
CA GLY A 666 -29.76 24.12 -9.95
C GLY A 666 -31.17 24.46 -9.49
N VAL A 667 -32.13 24.52 -10.43
CA VAL A 667 -33.56 24.64 -10.12
C VAL A 667 -34.08 23.41 -9.39
N GLY A 668 -33.67 22.20 -9.81
CA GLY A 668 -33.99 20.94 -9.13
C GLY A 668 -33.51 20.91 -7.68
N ASN A 669 -32.26 21.32 -7.43
CA ASN A 669 -31.67 21.42 -6.09
C ASN A 669 -32.44 22.42 -5.21
N MET A 670 -32.85 23.56 -5.78
CA MET A 670 -33.67 24.53 -5.07
C MET A 670 -35.07 23.98 -4.73
N LEU A 671 -35.67 23.24 -5.65
CA LEU A 671 -36.96 22.59 -5.46
C LEU A 671 -36.90 21.57 -4.31
N GLU A 672 -35.86 20.71 -4.28
CA GLU A 672 -35.63 19.74 -3.21
C GLU A 672 -35.49 20.41 -1.84
N GLY A 673 -34.78 21.54 -1.76
CA GLY A 673 -34.58 22.29 -0.53
C GLY A 673 -35.86 22.97 -0.02
N ASP A 674 -36.69 23.50 -0.93
CA ASP A 674 -37.93 24.18 -0.55
C ASP A 674 -39.06 23.20 -0.19
N ILE A 675 -39.11 22.04 -0.84
CA ILE A 675 -40.01 20.93 -0.50
C ILE A 675 -39.86 20.53 0.97
N GLN A 676 -38.63 20.42 1.48
CA GLN A 676 -38.37 20.10 2.89
C GLN A 676 -38.91 21.16 3.87
N LYS A 677 -38.98 22.44 3.46
CA LYS A 677 -39.43 23.54 4.32
C LYS A 677 -40.95 23.63 4.42
N ARG A 678 -41.67 23.34 3.33
CA ARG A 678 -43.14 23.43 3.26
C ARG A 678 -43.77 22.21 2.56
N PRO A 679 -43.55 21.00 3.11
CA PRO A 679 -43.90 19.73 2.45
C PRO A 679 -45.40 19.62 2.12
N ASN A 680 -46.29 20.06 3.01
CA ASN A 680 -47.73 19.97 2.81
C ASN A 680 -48.24 20.76 1.59
N GLU A 681 -47.63 21.91 1.28
CA GLU A 681 -48.02 22.71 0.11
C GLU A 681 -47.65 22.01 -1.19
N TYR A 682 -46.46 21.38 -1.22
CA TYR A 682 -45.99 20.63 -2.38
C TYR A 682 -46.77 19.34 -2.59
N LEU A 683 -47.04 18.59 -1.52
CA LEU A 683 -47.79 17.33 -1.58
C LEU A 683 -49.24 17.53 -2.03
N LYS A 684 -49.90 18.62 -1.59
CA LYS A 684 -51.25 18.98 -2.05
C LYS A 684 -51.30 19.25 -3.57
N ASN A 685 -50.17 19.64 -4.16
CA ASN A 685 -50.04 19.96 -5.59
C ASN A 685 -49.20 18.92 -6.34
N ALA A 686 -49.00 17.70 -5.79
CA ALA A 686 -48.08 16.70 -6.34
C ALA A 686 -48.36 16.37 -7.82
N GLU A 687 -49.63 16.25 -8.21
CA GLU A 687 -50.03 15.96 -9.60
C GLU A 687 -49.54 17.00 -10.62
N LEU A 688 -49.29 18.25 -10.19
CA LEU A 688 -48.83 19.31 -11.08
C LEU A 688 -47.36 19.10 -11.50
N PHE A 689 -46.58 18.33 -10.75
CA PHE A 689 -45.17 18.03 -11.02
C PHE A 689 -44.97 16.91 -12.05
N PHE A 690 -45.97 16.66 -12.89
CA PHE A 690 -45.85 15.75 -14.02
C PHE A 690 -46.60 16.27 -15.25
N SER A 691 -45.88 16.40 -16.37
CA SER A 691 -46.46 16.65 -17.68
C SER A 691 -45.52 16.15 -18.77
N LYS A 692 -45.85 15.00 -19.40
CA LYS A 692 -44.98 14.31 -20.38
C LYS A 692 -44.46 15.20 -21.52
N GLN A 693 -45.18 16.26 -21.90
CA GLN A 693 -44.79 17.16 -22.99
C GLN A 693 -44.27 18.53 -22.54
N ASN A 694 -44.67 18.99 -21.35
CA ASN A 694 -44.48 20.39 -20.94
C ASN A 694 -43.58 20.55 -19.71
N LEU A 695 -43.15 19.45 -19.09
CA LEU A 695 -42.29 19.46 -17.91
C LEU A 695 -41.19 18.40 -18.06
N SER A 696 -39.94 18.81 -17.84
CA SER A 696 -38.80 17.87 -17.88
C SER A 696 -38.91 16.81 -16.78
N GLU A 697 -38.48 15.60 -17.11
CA GLU A 697 -38.29 14.47 -16.20
C GLU A 697 -37.39 14.81 -15.02
N GLN A 698 -36.41 15.71 -15.20
CA GLN A 698 -35.51 16.14 -14.12
C GLN A 698 -36.28 16.82 -12.99
N TYR A 699 -37.25 17.68 -13.30
CA TYR A 699 -38.08 18.32 -12.27
C TYR A 699 -39.05 17.36 -11.59
N THR A 700 -39.55 16.37 -12.36
CA THR A 700 -40.34 15.28 -11.78
C THR A 700 -39.48 14.47 -10.80
N TYR A 701 -38.24 14.14 -11.18
CA TYR A 701 -37.27 13.45 -10.34
C TYR A 701 -36.92 14.26 -9.09
N SER A 702 -36.53 15.53 -9.20
CA SER A 702 -36.19 16.38 -8.06
C SER A 702 -37.37 16.57 -7.10
N PHE A 703 -38.61 16.64 -7.61
CA PHE A 703 -39.79 16.62 -6.75
C PHE A 703 -39.85 15.32 -5.92
N LEU A 704 -39.72 14.15 -6.58
CA LEU A 704 -39.74 12.85 -5.91
C LEU A 704 -38.56 12.68 -4.94
N GLN A 705 -37.36 13.17 -5.29
CA GLN A 705 -36.19 13.17 -4.41
C GLN A 705 -36.43 14.01 -3.16
N GLY A 706 -37.04 15.18 -3.29
CA GLY A 706 -37.48 15.99 -2.16
C GLY A 706 -38.49 15.27 -1.27
N VAL A 707 -39.49 14.59 -1.88
CA VAL A 707 -40.47 13.77 -1.15
C VAL A 707 -39.79 12.61 -0.43
N TYR A 708 -38.88 11.90 -1.08
CA TYR A 708 -38.12 10.80 -0.48
C TYR A 708 -37.35 11.25 0.76
N LYS A 709 -36.63 12.39 0.69
CA LYS A 709 -35.91 12.98 1.84
C LYS A 709 -36.84 13.34 3.00
N ILE A 710 -38.04 13.87 2.73
CA ILE A 710 -39.04 14.13 3.78
C ILE A 710 -39.51 12.83 4.42
N VAL A 711 -39.82 11.83 3.61
CA VAL A 711 -40.38 10.55 4.07
C VAL A 711 -39.35 9.76 4.88
N GLU A 712 -38.06 9.83 4.54
CA GLU A 712 -36.96 9.24 5.29
C GLU A 712 -36.76 9.91 6.67
N LEU A 713 -36.83 11.25 6.74
CA LEU A 713 -36.57 12.00 7.97
C LEU A 713 -37.78 12.16 8.90
N ASN A 714 -38.97 12.33 8.34
CA ASN A 714 -40.19 12.62 9.08
C ASN A 714 -41.42 12.07 8.35
N ILE A 715 -41.50 10.74 8.30
CA ILE A 715 -42.58 10.02 7.62
C ILE A 715 -43.97 10.52 8.05
N GLU A 716 -44.18 10.86 9.33
CA GLU A 716 -45.46 11.37 9.90
C GLU A 716 -46.08 12.57 9.16
N THR A 717 -45.30 13.25 8.31
CA THR A 717 -45.75 14.33 7.44
C THR A 717 -46.73 13.88 6.33
N ILE A 718 -46.75 12.60 5.93
CA ILE A 718 -47.65 12.09 4.87
C ILE A 718 -48.94 11.50 5.45
N ASN A 719 -50.05 12.23 5.39
CA ASN A 719 -51.36 11.67 5.73
C ASN A 719 -52.04 10.99 4.52
N ASP A 720 -53.18 10.34 4.74
CA ASP A 720 -53.97 9.68 3.69
C ASP A 720 -54.26 10.63 2.51
N ASP A 721 -54.64 11.89 2.77
CA ASP A 721 -54.98 12.88 1.73
C ASP A 721 -53.78 13.25 0.84
N ASN A 722 -52.60 13.48 1.44
CA ASN A 722 -51.38 13.80 0.71
C ASN A 722 -50.83 12.56 -0.04
N PHE A 723 -51.02 11.36 0.52
CA PHE A 723 -50.62 10.12 -0.14
C PHE A 723 -51.49 9.80 -1.36
N ILE A 724 -52.80 10.11 -1.31
CA ILE A 724 -53.69 10.03 -2.49
C ILE A 724 -53.12 10.83 -3.65
N ASN A 725 -52.66 12.06 -3.40
CA ASN A 725 -52.08 12.92 -4.44
C ASN A 725 -50.77 12.35 -5.01
N LEU A 726 -49.92 11.77 -4.16
CA LEU A 726 -48.69 11.09 -4.60
C LEU A 726 -49.00 9.82 -5.41
N LEU A 727 -49.95 8.99 -4.98
CA LEU A 727 -50.37 7.81 -5.73
C LEU A 727 -50.98 8.17 -7.08
N SER A 728 -51.77 9.24 -7.14
CA SER A 728 -52.33 9.75 -8.39
C SER A 728 -51.24 10.22 -9.36
N LEU A 729 -50.21 10.92 -8.85
CA LEU A 729 -49.01 11.25 -9.60
C LEU A 729 -48.30 9.99 -10.12
N PHE A 730 -48.02 9.00 -9.25
CA PHE A 730 -47.34 7.76 -9.63
C PHE A 730 -48.10 7.02 -10.73
N LYS A 731 -49.42 6.88 -10.58
CA LYS A 731 -50.30 6.28 -11.59
C LYS A 731 -50.27 7.03 -12.92
N SER A 732 -50.23 8.36 -12.87
CA SER A 732 -50.18 9.18 -14.08
C SER A 732 -48.85 8.99 -14.82
N ILE A 733 -47.74 8.91 -14.09
CA ILE A 733 -46.42 8.58 -14.64
C ILE A 733 -46.47 7.18 -15.27
N SER A 734 -46.91 6.16 -14.52
CA SER A 734 -46.97 4.77 -15.00
C SER A 734 -47.86 4.60 -16.24
N LYS A 735 -49.04 5.23 -16.29
CA LYS A 735 -49.96 5.15 -17.45
C LYS A 735 -49.44 5.86 -18.69
N SER A 736 -48.60 6.88 -18.51
CA SER A 736 -48.04 7.65 -19.63
C SER A 736 -46.89 6.93 -20.34
N TRP A 737 -46.32 5.91 -19.70
CA TRP A 737 -45.14 5.21 -20.17
C TRP A 737 -45.48 4.20 -21.26
N THR A 738 -44.68 4.17 -22.33
CA THR A 738 -44.77 3.18 -23.40
C THR A 738 -43.41 2.51 -23.63
N LYS A 739 -43.40 1.30 -24.21
CA LYS A 739 -42.16 0.60 -24.54
C LYS A 739 -41.26 1.35 -25.54
N GLU A 740 -41.79 2.31 -26.28
CA GLU A 740 -41.03 3.16 -27.22
C GLU A 740 -40.16 4.19 -26.49
N ASP A 741 -40.55 4.60 -25.27
CA ASP A 741 -39.82 5.56 -24.42
C ASP A 741 -38.43 5.01 -23.98
N VAL A 742 -38.16 3.71 -24.20
CA VAL A 742 -36.89 3.01 -23.89
C VAL A 742 -35.82 3.25 -24.98
N SER A 743 -36.24 3.57 -26.21
CA SER A 743 -35.37 3.59 -27.39
C SER A 743 -34.68 4.93 -27.67
N ASN A 744 -35.08 6.00 -26.99
CA ASN A 744 -34.41 7.29 -27.06
C ASN A 744 -33.16 7.28 -26.16
N LYS A 745 -32.07 6.63 -26.61
CA LYS A 745 -30.73 6.91 -26.05
C LYS A 745 -30.44 8.40 -26.31
N PRO A 746 -29.99 9.20 -25.33
CA PRO A 746 -29.41 10.50 -25.65
C PRO A 746 -28.24 10.27 -26.59
N SER A 747 -28.14 11.09 -27.64
CA SER A 747 -26.97 11.08 -28.50
C SER A 747 -25.75 11.43 -27.66
N ILE A 748 -24.78 10.53 -27.57
CA ILE A 748 -23.48 10.69 -26.88
C ILE A 748 -22.57 11.74 -27.58
N ASN A 749 -23.14 12.72 -28.27
CA ASN A 749 -22.40 13.68 -29.10
C ASN A 749 -22.63 15.14 -28.70
N THR A 750 -22.61 15.46 -27.41
CA THR A 750 -22.22 16.78 -26.91
C THR A 750 -21.61 16.62 -25.52
N LEU A 751 -20.58 17.42 -25.21
CA LEU A 751 -19.95 17.53 -23.89
C LEU A 751 -20.86 18.22 -22.85
N ASP A 752 -22.18 17.97 -22.92
CA ASP A 752 -23.18 18.57 -22.03
C ASP A 752 -23.61 17.54 -20.99
N ASN A 753 -23.04 17.63 -19.78
CA ASN A 753 -23.38 16.79 -18.63
C ASN A 753 -24.80 17.02 -18.05
N ASN A 754 -25.71 17.72 -18.76
CA ASN A 754 -27.06 18.04 -18.25
C ASN A 754 -28.16 17.09 -18.73
N ASP A 755 -27.90 16.20 -19.70
CA ASP A 755 -28.90 15.29 -20.30
C ASP A 755 -28.97 13.88 -19.65
N ASP A 756 -28.35 13.68 -18.48
CA ASP A 756 -28.27 12.36 -17.83
C ASP A 756 -29.54 11.94 -17.06
N PHE A 757 -30.51 12.84 -16.85
CA PHE A 757 -31.76 12.50 -16.18
C PHE A 757 -32.75 11.86 -17.17
N ASN A 758 -33.07 10.59 -16.92
CA ASN A 758 -34.06 9.84 -17.68
C ASN A 758 -35.24 9.38 -16.79
N TRP A 759 -36.30 8.88 -17.44
CA TRP A 759 -37.47 8.32 -16.74
C TRP A 759 -37.16 7.11 -15.86
N GLN A 760 -36.01 6.43 -16.02
CA GLN A 760 -35.62 5.34 -15.11
C GLN A 760 -35.38 5.85 -13.69
N TYR A 761 -34.73 7.00 -13.52
CA TYR A 761 -34.53 7.58 -12.18
C TYR A 761 -35.87 7.94 -11.51
N VAL A 762 -36.84 8.45 -12.28
CA VAL A 762 -38.20 8.71 -11.79
C VAL A 762 -38.87 7.43 -11.27
N HIS A 763 -38.85 6.35 -12.05
CA HIS A 763 -39.44 5.07 -11.64
C HIS A 763 -38.70 4.44 -10.45
N TYR A 764 -37.38 4.59 -10.39
CA TYR A 764 -36.57 4.17 -9.25
C TYR A 764 -36.99 4.90 -7.97
N MET A 765 -37.20 6.22 -8.05
CA MET A 765 -37.66 7.01 -6.91
C MET A 765 -39.07 6.61 -6.46
N ILE A 766 -39.98 6.28 -7.38
CA ILE A 766 -41.30 5.72 -7.00
C ILE A 766 -41.11 4.44 -6.17
N ALA A 767 -40.25 3.52 -6.62
CA ALA A 767 -39.97 2.29 -5.88
C ALA A 767 -39.37 2.57 -4.49
N LYS A 768 -38.40 3.49 -4.38
CA LYS A 768 -37.77 3.87 -3.10
C LYS A 768 -38.73 4.54 -2.12
N ILE A 769 -39.62 5.39 -2.64
CA ILE A 769 -40.65 6.03 -1.82
C ILE A 769 -41.64 4.98 -1.29
N LEU A 770 -42.12 4.07 -2.15
CA LEU A 770 -42.96 2.94 -1.73
C LEU A 770 -42.26 2.06 -0.70
N ASP A 771 -40.95 1.89 -0.83
CA ASP A 771 -40.13 1.10 0.09
C ASP A 771 -40.17 1.62 1.52
N ILE A 772 -39.88 2.91 1.70
CA ILE A 772 -39.93 3.55 3.02
C ILE A 772 -41.37 3.51 3.58
N PHE A 773 -42.37 3.76 2.72
CA PHE A 773 -43.76 3.71 3.14
C PHE A 773 -44.18 2.34 3.68
N LEU A 774 -43.71 1.25 3.08
CA LEU A 774 -44.04 -0.11 3.51
C LEU A 774 -43.14 -0.63 4.64
N MET A 775 -41.97 -0.03 4.87
CA MET A 775 -41.08 -0.34 6.00
C MET A 775 -41.62 0.13 7.36
N ASN A 776 -42.47 1.16 7.40
CA ASN A 776 -43.08 1.64 8.63
C ASN A 776 -44.32 0.80 9.03
N PHE A 777 -44.18 0.04 10.12
CA PHE A 777 -45.23 -0.84 10.66
C PHE A 777 -46.25 -0.14 11.57
N ASN A 778 -46.21 1.20 11.68
CA ASN A 778 -47.19 1.95 12.45
C ASN A 778 -48.50 2.14 11.65
N ASP A 779 -49.52 1.33 11.97
CA ASP A 779 -50.85 1.37 11.35
C ASP A 779 -51.60 2.71 11.55
N ALA A 780 -51.18 3.56 12.50
CA ALA A 780 -51.85 4.83 12.78
C ALA A 780 -51.62 5.90 11.70
N PHE A 781 -50.65 5.68 10.81
CA PHE A 781 -50.13 6.70 9.92
C PHE A 781 -50.74 6.69 8.49
N LEU A 782 -51.00 5.51 7.90
CA LEU A 782 -51.62 5.38 6.57
C LEU A 782 -52.45 4.10 6.46
N ASN A 783 -53.64 4.18 5.84
CA ASN A 783 -54.54 3.04 5.71
C ASN A 783 -54.24 2.18 4.47
N LEU A 784 -53.36 1.18 4.62
CA LEU A 784 -52.98 0.26 3.54
C LEU A 784 -54.18 -0.39 2.83
N LYS A 785 -55.30 -0.64 3.53
CA LYS A 785 -56.49 -1.26 2.91
C LYS A 785 -57.10 -0.38 1.81
N ILE A 786 -56.97 0.95 1.91
CA ILE A 786 -57.46 1.89 0.90
C ILE A 786 -56.55 1.87 -0.33
N PHE A 787 -55.25 1.75 -0.11
CA PHE A 787 -54.23 1.95 -1.15
C PHE A 787 -53.67 0.65 -1.75
N ARG A 788 -54.07 -0.52 -1.24
CA ARG A 788 -53.52 -1.83 -1.60
C ARG A 788 -53.53 -2.08 -3.11
N GLU A 789 -54.69 -1.98 -3.74
CA GLU A 789 -54.85 -2.26 -5.18
C GLU A 789 -53.97 -1.32 -6.01
N ASP A 790 -53.93 -0.05 -5.63
CA ASP A 790 -53.12 0.98 -6.29
C ASP A 790 -51.63 0.69 -6.19
N ILE A 791 -51.16 0.26 -5.02
CA ILE A 791 -49.77 -0.12 -4.79
C ILE A 791 -49.42 -1.38 -5.58
N ILE A 792 -50.32 -2.38 -5.65
CA ILE A 792 -50.11 -3.60 -6.42
C ILE A 792 -50.01 -3.31 -7.91
N ASP A 793 -50.89 -2.45 -8.45
CA ASP A 793 -50.83 -2.02 -9.84
C ASP A 793 -49.52 -1.30 -10.17
N LEU A 794 -49.04 -0.43 -9.26
CA LEU A 794 -47.75 0.23 -9.40
C LEU A 794 -46.58 -0.77 -9.35
N LEU A 795 -46.59 -1.72 -8.41
CA LEU A 795 -45.53 -2.72 -8.30
C LEU A 795 -45.48 -3.64 -9.52
N ARG A 796 -46.64 -3.98 -10.10
CA ARG A 796 -46.71 -4.72 -11.37
C ARG A 796 -46.02 -3.95 -12.48
N HIS A 797 -46.32 -2.66 -12.64
CA HIS A 797 -45.65 -1.78 -13.60
C HIS A 797 -44.14 -1.70 -13.37
N LEU A 798 -43.71 -1.48 -12.13
CA LEU A 798 -42.29 -1.35 -11.79
C LEU A 798 -41.50 -2.64 -12.01
N LEU A 799 -42.10 -3.81 -11.80
CA LEU A 799 -41.49 -5.10 -12.09
C LEU A 799 -41.44 -5.44 -13.58
N GLU A 800 -42.30 -4.86 -14.39
CA GLU A 800 -42.26 -4.97 -15.86
C GLU A 800 -41.33 -3.90 -16.50
N TYR A 801 -40.79 -2.98 -15.70
CA TYR A 801 -39.92 -1.92 -16.16
C TYR A 801 -38.57 -2.46 -16.68
N PRO A 802 -37.98 -1.93 -17.78
CA PRO A 802 -36.79 -2.52 -18.39
C PRO A 802 -35.50 -2.52 -17.56
N ASN A 803 -35.39 -1.72 -16.49
CA ASN A 803 -34.17 -1.59 -15.68
C ASN A 803 -34.21 -2.50 -14.43
N PRO A 804 -33.18 -3.34 -14.18
CA PRO A 804 -31.93 -3.44 -14.93
C PRO A 804 -32.12 -4.23 -16.23
N SER A 805 -31.32 -3.91 -17.24
CA SER A 805 -31.28 -4.59 -18.53
C SER A 805 -30.07 -5.54 -18.62
N GLU A 806 -30.05 -6.42 -19.62
CA GLU A 806 -28.88 -7.29 -19.87
C GLU A 806 -27.62 -6.46 -20.20
N GLU A 807 -27.75 -5.28 -20.83
CA GLU A 807 -26.64 -4.35 -21.12
C GLU A 807 -26.01 -3.80 -19.84
N ASP A 808 -26.78 -3.60 -18.77
CA ASP A 808 -26.27 -3.07 -17.49
C ASP A 808 -25.33 -4.06 -16.77
N GLU A 809 -25.31 -5.33 -17.19
CA GLU A 809 -24.52 -6.42 -16.59
C GLU A 809 -23.33 -6.86 -17.47
N LEU A 810 -23.02 -6.11 -18.53
CA LEU A 810 -21.86 -6.36 -19.39
C LEU A 810 -20.76 -5.33 -19.09
N LEU A 811 -19.51 -5.79 -18.99
CA LEU A 811 -18.37 -4.90 -18.67
C LEU A 811 -18.24 -3.71 -19.64
N VAL A 812 -18.60 -3.89 -20.91
CA VAL A 812 -18.49 -2.83 -21.94
C VAL A 812 -19.55 -1.72 -21.81
N SER A 813 -20.60 -1.93 -21.03
CA SER A 813 -21.75 -1.03 -20.95
C SER A 813 -22.27 -0.78 -19.53
N THR A 814 -21.74 -1.47 -18.52
CA THR A 814 -22.15 -1.29 -17.14
C THR A 814 -21.77 0.10 -16.62
N LYS A 815 -22.58 0.61 -15.70
CA LYS A 815 -22.29 1.85 -14.95
C LYS A 815 -21.62 1.56 -13.60
N PHE A 816 -21.48 0.29 -13.22
CA PHE A 816 -20.99 -0.14 -11.91
C PHE A 816 -19.84 -1.13 -12.11
N GLU A 817 -18.61 -0.60 -12.07
CA GLU A 817 -17.38 -1.38 -12.21
C GLU A 817 -16.58 -1.37 -10.89
N GLU A 818 -15.92 -2.47 -10.60
CA GLU A 818 -15.01 -2.63 -9.45
C GLU A 818 -13.62 -3.03 -9.92
N TYR A 819 -12.59 -2.51 -9.25
CA TYR A 819 -11.18 -2.82 -9.54
C TYR A 819 -10.56 -3.60 -8.36
N PRO A 820 -10.72 -4.94 -8.33
CA PRO A 820 -10.13 -5.75 -7.27
C PRO A 820 -8.60 -5.81 -7.41
N SER A 821 -7.92 -5.49 -6.30
CA SER A 821 -6.45 -5.44 -6.18
C SER A 821 -5.74 -6.72 -6.65
N GLU A 822 -6.43 -7.86 -6.58
CA GLU A 822 -5.86 -9.19 -6.85
C GLU A 822 -5.86 -9.57 -8.33
N ARG A 823 -6.76 -9.01 -9.16
CA ARG A 823 -6.91 -9.37 -10.58
C ARG A 823 -6.37 -8.33 -11.56
N ASN A 824 -6.08 -7.11 -11.10
CA ASN A 824 -5.49 -6.04 -11.91
C ASN A 824 -6.32 -5.67 -13.17
N THR A 825 -7.63 -5.95 -13.16
CA THR A 825 -8.60 -5.69 -14.24
C THR A 825 -9.95 -5.24 -13.65
N TYR A 826 -10.71 -4.43 -14.39
CA TYR A 826 -12.08 -4.07 -14.01
C TYR A 826 -13.04 -5.25 -14.18
N LEU A 827 -13.97 -5.39 -13.23
CA LEU A 827 -15.08 -6.34 -13.27
C LEU A 827 -16.41 -5.61 -13.10
N VAL A 828 -17.50 -6.22 -13.57
CA VAL A 828 -18.86 -5.75 -13.27
C VAL A 828 -19.11 -5.91 -11.76
N SER A 829 -19.65 -4.88 -11.10
CA SER A 829 -20.05 -4.95 -9.69
C SER A 829 -20.96 -6.13 -9.39
N ASN A 830 -20.95 -6.60 -8.14
CA ASN A 830 -21.77 -7.73 -7.73
C ASN A 830 -23.29 -7.49 -7.95
N PRO A 831 -24.10 -8.54 -8.20
CA PRO A 831 -25.52 -8.43 -8.52
C PRO A 831 -26.37 -7.71 -7.46
N SER A 832 -25.94 -7.72 -6.19
CA SER A 832 -26.60 -6.97 -5.12
C SER A 832 -26.54 -5.46 -5.37
N VAL A 833 -25.38 -4.92 -5.74
CA VAL A 833 -25.19 -3.50 -6.05
C VAL A 833 -26.08 -3.07 -7.21
N LEU A 834 -26.17 -3.89 -8.27
CA LEU A 834 -27.06 -3.64 -9.41
C LEU A 834 -28.55 -3.72 -9.00
N ALA A 835 -28.91 -4.66 -8.14
CA ALA A 835 -30.30 -4.83 -7.69
C ALA A 835 -30.78 -3.64 -6.83
N ILE A 836 -29.98 -3.15 -5.89
CA ILE A 836 -30.38 -2.02 -5.02
C ILE A 836 -30.44 -0.66 -5.75
N ASN A 837 -29.80 -0.58 -6.92
CA ASN A 837 -29.73 0.61 -7.78
C ASN A 837 -30.59 0.48 -9.05
N SER A 838 -31.51 -0.48 -9.09
CA SER A 838 -32.42 -0.67 -10.23
C SER A 838 -33.90 -0.67 -9.84
N VAL A 839 -34.75 -0.32 -10.80
CA VAL A 839 -36.21 -0.21 -10.61
C VAL A 839 -36.80 -1.55 -10.19
N ARG A 840 -36.58 -2.61 -10.98
CA ARG A 840 -37.12 -3.95 -10.69
C ARG A 840 -36.55 -4.54 -9.41
N GLY A 841 -35.26 -4.32 -9.14
CA GLY A 841 -34.61 -4.83 -7.93
C GLY A 841 -35.19 -4.22 -6.66
N CYS A 842 -35.43 -2.90 -6.65
CA CYS A 842 -36.13 -2.24 -5.55
C CYS A 842 -37.59 -2.68 -5.44
N ALA A 843 -38.33 -2.77 -6.55
CA ALA A 843 -39.74 -3.17 -6.54
C ALA A 843 -39.95 -4.59 -5.97
N LEU A 844 -39.01 -5.52 -6.22
CA LEU A 844 -39.07 -6.87 -5.66
C LEU A 844 -38.91 -6.86 -4.13
N ASP A 845 -38.01 -6.05 -3.57
CA ASP A 845 -37.85 -5.89 -2.12
C ASP A 845 -39.12 -5.27 -1.49
N VAL A 846 -39.71 -4.27 -2.16
CA VAL A 846 -40.96 -3.61 -1.75
C VAL A 846 -42.12 -4.60 -1.65
N ILE A 847 -42.22 -5.59 -2.55
CA ILE A 847 -43.24 -6.65 -2.46
C ILE A 847 -43.12 -7.46 -1.17
N THR A 848 -41.90 -7.79 -0.74
CA THR A 848 -41.72 -8.57 0.50
C THR A 848 -42.19 -7.79 1.72
N LYS A 849 -41.99 -6.46 1.73
CA LYS A 849 -42.51 -5.55 2.76
C LYS A 849 -44.02 -5.40 2.71
N LEU A 850 -44.63 -5.37 1.51
CA LEU A 850 -46.09 -5.40 1.35
C LEU A 850 -46.68 -6.68 1.97
N ILE A 851 -46.11 -7.85 1.66
CA ILE A 851 -46.52 -9.12 2.25
C ILE A 851 -46.42 -9.03 3.78
N LEU A 852 -45.28 -8.61 4.33
CA LEU A 852 -45.09 -8.45 5.79
C LEU A 852 -46.13 -7.52 6.43
N ARG A 853 -46.51 -6.43 5.76
CA ARG A 853 -47.50 -5.48 6.28
C ARG A 853 -48.93 -6.02 6.25
N GLU A 854 -49.26 -6.86 5.27
CA GLU A 854 -50.54 -7.59 5.25
C GLU A 854 -50.61 -8.66 6.36
N TYR A 855 -49.46 -9.24 6.74
CA TYR A 855 -49.31 -10.20 7.83
C TYR A 855 -48.88 -9.51 9.14
N LYS A 856 -49.81 -8.85 9.85
CA LYS A 856 -49.50 -8.11 11.09
C LYS A 856 -48.62 -8.93 12.08
N PRO A 857 -47.47 -8.40 12.54
CA PRO A 857 -46.57 -9.10 13.46
C PRO A 857 -47.09 -9.22 14.92
N ASN A 858 -48.17 -8.53 15.29
CA ASN A 858 -48.68 -8.46 16.68
C ASN A 858 -49.80 -9.46 17.03
N GLN A 859 -50.12 -10.40 16.15
CA GLN A 859 -50.80 -11.62 16.59
C GLN A 859 -49.72 -12.67 16.80
N ALA A 860 -49.47 -12.99 18.07
CA ALA A 860 -48.57 -14.08 18.47
C ALA A 860 -48.77 -15.26 17.53
N PHE A 861 -47.67 -15.66 16.87
CA PHE A 861 -47.54 -16.79 15.96
C PHE A 861 -48.49 -17.94 16.36
N GLN A 862 -49.74 -17.93 15.86
CA GLN A 862 -50.65 -19.05 16.05
C GLN A 862 -50.17 -20.10 15.07
N ALA A 863 -49.50 -21.12 15.59
CA ALA A 863 -48.85 -22.21 14.88
C ALA A 863 -49.76 -23.08 13.98
N SER A 864 -50.97 -22.62 13.64
CA SER A 864 -51.97 -23.36 12.87
C SER A 864 -52.57 -22.61 11.68
N ALA A 865 -52.24 -21.33 11.44
CA ALA A 865 -52.60 -20.64 10.21
C ALA A 865 -51.33 -20.44 9.38
N GLN A 866 -51.09 -21.35 8.44
CA GLN A 866 -50.04 -21.19 7.45
C GLN A 866 -50.33 -19.88 6.72
N SER A 867 -49.49 -18.86 6.92
CA SER A 867 -49.47 -17.67 6.05
C SER A 867 -49.39 -18.17 4.61
N THR A 868 -50.08 -17.51 3.67
CA THR A 868 -50.10 -17.91 2.26
C THR A 868 -50.07 -16.67 1.39
N ILE A 869 -48.96 -16.43 0.69
CA ILE A 869 -48.79 -15.26 -0.18
C ILE A 869 -50.06 -15.04 -1.04
N PRO A 870 -50.65 -13.83 -1.05
CA PRO A 870 -51.84 -13.51 -1.82
C PRO A 870 -51.75 -13.93 -3.29
N SER A 871 -52.87 -14.35 -3.89
CA SER A 871 -52.87 -14.93 -5.25
C SER A 871 -52.46 -13.93 -6.34
N ASP A 872 -52.82 -12.67 -6.18
CA ASP A 872 -52.42 -11.55 -7.03
C ASP A 872 -50.90 -11.30 -6.96
N ILE A 873 -50.31 -11.34 -5.76
CA ILE A 873 -48.85 -11.21 -5.58
C ILE A 873 -48.12 -12.43 -6.16
N LYS A 874 -48.65 -13.65 -5.97
CA LYS A 874 -48.10 -14.87 -6.59
C LYS A 874 -48.07 -14.78 -8.10
N GLU A 875 -49.13 -14.24 -8.71
CA GLU A 875 -49.21 -14.03 -10.16
C GLU A 875 -48.12 -13.06 -10.64
N ILE A 876 -47.98 -11.92 -9.96
CA ILE A 876 -46.97 -10.90 -10.28
C ILE A 876 -45.55 -11.48 -10.17
N LEU A 877 -45.21 -12.13 -9.05
CA LEU A 877 -43.88 -12.73 -8.83
C LEU A 877 -43.60 -13.85 -9.84
N SER A 878 -44.61 -14.68 -10.15
CA SER A 878 -44.47 -15.78 -11.12
C SER A 878 -44.28 -15.26 -12.55
N HIS A 879 -44.91 -14.12 -12.88
CA HIS A 879 -44.73 -13.43 -14.16
C HIS A 879 -43.33 -12.81 -14.25
N ALA A 880 -42.89 -12.12 -13.20
CA ALA A 880 -41.58 -11.48 -13.13
C ALA A 880 -40.44 -12.49 -13.37
N ILE A 881 -40.39 -13.59 -12.59
CA ILE A 881 -39.32 -14.59 -12.74
C ILE A 881 -39.37 -15.33 -14.09
N ALA A 882 -40.55 -15.50 -14.68
CA ALA A 882 -40.68 -16.21 -15.96
C ALA A 882 -40.08 -15.43 -17.15
N ASN A 883 -40.07 -14.10 -17.06
CA ASN A 883 -39.58 -13.20 -18.11
C ASN A 883 -38.19 -12.62 -17.80
N GLU A 884 -37.62 -12.94 -16.64
CA GLU A 884 -36.36 -12.36 -16.18
C GLU A 884 -35.14 -12.92 -16.90
N LYS A 885 -34.14 -12.06 -17.10
CA LYS A 885 -32.87 -12.36 -17.77
C LYS A 885 -31.63 -11.76 -17.09
N THR A 886 -31.80 -11.01 -16.00
CA THR A 886 -30.70 -10.30 -15.32
C THR A 886 -30.29 -10.99 -14.03
N ARG A 887 -28.98 -11.06 -13.76
CA ARG A 887 -28.38 -11.60 -12.53
C ARG A 887 -28.88 -10.87 -11.29
N ALA A 888 -29.04 -9.54 -11.37
CA ALA A 888 -29.51 -8.70 -10.26
C ALA A 888 -30.85 -9.18 -9.68
N ILE A 889 -31.80 -9.53 -10.54
CA ILE A 889 -33.13 -9.98 -10.10
C ILE A 889 -33.10 -11.44 -9.66
N PHE A 890 -32.33 -12.30 -10.33
CA PHE A 890 -32.13 -13.68 -9.87
C PHE A 890 -31.49 -13.74 -8.47
N PHE A 891 -30.50 -12.87 -8.21
CA PHE A 891 -29.91 -12.70 -6.88
C PHE A 891 -30.95 -12.34 -5.82
N GLN A 892 -31.83 -11.36 -6.10
CA GLN A 892 -32.89 -10.98 -5.15
C GLN A 892 -33.90 -12.12 -4.90
N PHE A 893 -34.29 -12.87 -5.93
CA PHE A 893 -35.12 -14.07 -5.72
C PHE A 893 -34.42 -15.08 -4.81
N GLY A 894 -33.13 -15.34 -5.04
CA GLY A 894 -32.28 -16.17 -4.18
C GLY A 894 -32.28 -15.69 -2.73
N ARG A 895 -32.03 -14.40 -2.53
CA ARG A 895 -32.00 -13.74 -1.23
C ARG A 895 -33.31 -13.89 -0.47
N HIS A 896 -34.45 -13.80 -1.14
CA HIS A 896 -35.77 -13.91 -0.50
C HIS A 896 -36.34 -15.34 -0.44
N LEU A 897 -35.58 -16.37 -0.84
CA LEU A 897 -36.05 -17.77 -0.75
C LEU A 897 -36.50 -18.18 0.65
N PRO A 898 -35.74 -17.91 1.74
CA PRO A 898 -36.20 -18.28 3.09
C PRO A 898 -37.50 -17.57 3.45
N PHE A 899 -37.62 -16.29 3.11
CA PHE A 899 -38.83 -15.51 3.33
C PHE A 899 -40.05 -16.16 2.65
N PHE A 900 -39.93 -16.50 1.36
CA PHE A 900 -41.02 -17.16 0.63
C PHE A 900 -41.30 -18.58 1.13
N PHE A 901 -40.29 -19.31 1.60
CA PHE A 901 -40.46 -20.67 2.11
C PHE A 901 -41.36 -20.68 3.35
N PHE A 902 -41.09 -19.80 4.32
CA PHE A 902 -41.86 -19.72 5.55
C PHE A 902 -43.26 -19.10 5.37
N HIS A 903 -43.47 -18.30 4.31
CA HIS A 903 -44.77 -17.67 4.03
C HIS A 903 -45.63 -18.40 2.99
N ASP A 904 -45.07 -19.25 2.12
CA ASP A 904 -45.84 -20.13 1.22
C ASP A 904 -44.96 -21.22 0.59
N GLN A 905 -44.64 -22.24 1.39
CA GLN A 905 -43.78 -23.35 0.97
C GLN A 905 -44.28 -24.03 -0.31
N GLN A 906 -45.58 -24.33 -0.42
CA GLN A 906 -46.12 -25.07 -1.56
C GLN A 906 -46.01 -24.28 -2.86
N TRP A 907 -46.20 -22.96 -2.82
CA TRP A 907 -46.00 -22.11 -3.98
C TRP A 907 -44.53 -21.99 -4.34
N LEU A 908 -43.64 -21.76 -3.36
CA LEU A 908 -42.21 -21.63 -3.63
C LEU A 908 -41.65 -22.88 -4.33
N LEU A 909 -41.98 -24.08 -3.83
CA LEU A 909 -41.52 -25.33 -4.42
C LEU A 909 -41.99 -25.51 -5.88
N LYS A 910 -43.11 -24.91 -6.29
CA LYS A 910 -43.59 -24.94 -7.68
C LYS A 910 -42.82 -24.00 -8.60
N ILE A 911 -42.25 -22.91 -8.07
CA ILE A 911 -41.50 -21.92 -8.87
C ILE A 911 -39.98 -22.10 -8.76
N LEU A 912 -39.49 -22.96 -7.87
CA LEU A 912 -38.06 -23.15 -7.60
C LEU A 912 -37.24 -23.49 -8.85
N SER A 913 -37.79 -24.30 -9.77
CA SER A 913 -37.14 -24.63 -11.05
C SER A 913 -37.03 -23.45 -12.02
N LYS A 914 -37.81 -22.38 -11.81
CA LYS A 914 -37.69 -21.11 -12.55
C LYS A 914 -36.63 -20.21 -11.94
N VAL A 915 -36.50 -20.21 -10.61
CA VAL A 915 -35.45 -19.47 -9.88
C VAL A 915 -34.06 -20.08 -10.12
N PHE A 916 -33.99 -21.40 -10.25
CA PHE A 916 -32.76 -22.14 -10.57
C PHE A 916 -32.88 -22.84 -11.94
N PRO A 917 -32.73 -22.11 -13.06
CA PRO A 917 -32.85 -22.67 -14.39
C PRO A 917 -31.72 -23.68 -14.66
N THR A 918 -32.04 -24.81 -15.30
CA THR A 918 -31.10 -25.91 -15.57
C THR A 918 -30.43 -25.86 -16.93
N PHE A 919 -30.76 -24.88 -17.78
CA PHE A 919 -30.15 -24.73 -19.11
C PHE A 919 -28.74 -24.14 -19.02
N THR A 920 -27.78 -24.73 -19.73
CA THR A 920 -26.36 -24.34 -19.69
C THR A 920 -26.13 -22.86 -20.00
N ASN A 921 -26.88 -22.27 -20.94
CA ASN A 921 -26.78 -20.85 -21.29
C ASN A 921 -27.39 -19.88 -20.24
N LYS A 922 -28.04 -20.40 -19.20
CA LYS A 922 -28.57 -19.63 -18.06
C LYS A 922 -27.85 -19.96 -16.74
N LYS A 923 -26.69 -20.63 -16.81
CA LYS A 923 -25.89 -21.02 -15.64
C LYS A 923 -25.56 -19.81 -14.75
N HIS A 924 -25.20 -18.68 -15.35
CA HIS A 924 -24.90 -17.43 -14.63
C HIS A 924 -26.08 -16.85 -13.83
N LEU A 925 -27.32 -17.02 -14.31
CA LEU A 925 -28.52 -16.60 -13.58
C LEU A 925 -28.80 -17.51 -12.39
N ALA A 926 -28.67 -18.82 -12.58
CA ALA A 926 -28.79 -19.79 -11.49
C ALA A 926 -27.71 -19.57 -10.42
N LEU A 927 -26.48 -19.22 -10.84
CA LEU A 927 -25.39 -18.86 -9.95
C LEU A 927 -25.69 -17.59 -9.14
N ALA A 928 -26.26 -16.55 -9.76
CA ALA A 928 -26.67 -15.34 -9.05
C ALA A 928 -27.77 -15.62 -8.00
N ALA A 929 -28.76 -16.45 -8.34
CA ALA A 929 -29.76 -16.91 -7.37
C ALA A 929 -29.16 -17.76 -6.24
N TRP A 930 -28.17 -18.59 -6.55
CA TRP A 930 -27.46 -19.41 -5.57
C TRP A 930 -26.66 -18.55 -4.59
N GLU A 931 -25.92 -17.57 -5.10
CA GLU A 931 -25.21 -16.57 -4.30
C GLU A 931 -26.16 -15.80 -3.37
N GLY A 932 -27.32 -15.37 -3.88
CA GLY A 932 -28.35 -14.73 -3.06
C GLY A 932 -28.89 -15.64 -1.94
N TYR A 933 -29.07 -16.94 -2.22
CA TYR A 933 -29.47 -17.91 -1.20
C TYR A 933 -28.39 -18.12 -0.12
N LEU A 934 -27.11 -18.26 -0.54
CA LEU A 934 -25.95 -18.42 0.34
C LEU A 934 -25.65 -17.19 1.20
N TYR A 935 -26.19 -16.02 0.85
CA TYR A 935 -26.11 -14.81 1.67
C TYR A 935 -26.96 -14.91 2.96
N ASN A 936 -27.93 -15.83 3.02
CA ASN A 936 -28.82 -15.98 4.17
C ASN A 936 -28.22 -16.86 5.28
N SER A 937 -28.89 -16.89 6.44
CA SER A 937 -28.62 -17.93 7.45
C SER A 937 -29.15 -19.30 7.01
N VAL A 938 -28.61 -20.37 7.61
CA VAL A 938 -29.09 -21.73 7.37
C VAL A 938 -30.27 -22.05 8.28
N TYR A 939 -31.40 -22.43 7.68
CA TYR A 939 -32.60 -22.88 8.39
C TYR A 939 -32.75 -24.39 8.28
N GLU A 940 -33.04 -25.08 9.39
CA GLU A 940 -33.09 -26.54 9.44
C GLU A 940 -34.13 -27.11 8.46
N GLU A 941 -35.33 -26.54 8.44
CA GLU A 941 -36.46 -26.99 7.63
C GLU A 941 -36.21 -26.83 6.13
N ILE A 942 -35.43 -25.81 5.75
CA ILE A 942 -35.03 -25.57 4.37
C ILE A 942 -33.87 -26.48 4.00
N PHE A 943 -32.85 -26.57 4.85
CA PHE A 943 -31.65 -27.36 4.60
C PHE A 943 -31.98 -28.82 4.33
N PHE A 944 -32.84 -29.45 5.15
CA PHE A 944 -33.22 -30.86 4.99
C PHE A 944 -34.37 -31.09 3.98
N ASN A 945 -34.89 -30.04 3.32
CA ASN A 945 -35.85 -30.22 2.25
C ASN A 945 -35.19 -30.87 1.03
N THR A 946 -35.80 -31.91 0.47
CA THR A 946 -35.22 -32.70 -0.64
C THR A 946 -34.84 -31.84 -1.86
N LEU A 947 -35.66 -30.85 -2.23
CA LEU A 947 -35.33 -30.00 -3.38
C LEU A 947 -34.15 -29.06 -3.09
N PHE A 948 -33.97 -28.62 -1.84
CA PHE A 948 -32.83 -27.81 -1.45
C PHE A 948 -31.57 -28.65 -1.27
N GLN A 949 -31.66 -29.91 -0.81
CA GLN A 949 -30.55 -30.86 -0.84
C GLN A 949 -30.02 -31.05 -2.27
N ASP A 950 -30.92 -31.21 -3.25
CA ASP A 950 -30.53 -31.26 -4.67
C ASP A 950 -29.87 -29.96 -5.15
N LEU A 951 -30.28 -28.80 -4.63
CA LEU A 951 -29.64 -27.51 -4.93
C LEU A 951 -28.24 -27.42 -4.31
N TYR A 952 -28.03 -27.88 -3.07
CA TYR A 952 -26.69 -27.96 -2.49
C TYR A 952 -25.77 -28.87 -3.29
N LEU A 953 -26.26 -30.04 -3.73
CA LEU A 953 -25.50 -30.96 -4.57
C LEU A 953 -25.11 -30.32 -5.90
N LYS A 954 -26.00 -29.58 -6.55
CA LYS A 954 -25.67 -28.80 -7.76
C LYS A 954 -24.75 -27.62 -7.46
N GLY A 955 -24.90 -27.00 -6.30
CA GLY A 955 -24.12 -25.86 -5.85
C GLY A 955 -22.64 -26.18 -5.67
N LEU A 956 -22.31 -27.46 -5.42
CA LEU A 956 -20.95 -27.96 -5.41
C LEU A 956 -20.24 -27.77 -6.77
N ASP A 957 -20.97 -27.78 -7.88
CA ASP A 957 -20.39 -27.62 -9.23
C ASP A 957 -20.21 -26.15 -9.64
N TYR A 958 -20.59 -25.19 -8.78
CA TYR A 958 -20.44 -23.77 -9.08
C TYR A 958 -19.05 -23.24 -8.68
N SER A 959 -18.45 -22.48 -9.59
CA SER A 959 -17.16 -21.81 -9.44
C SER A 959 -17.29 -20.31 -9.77
N PRO A 960 -16.48 -19.42 -9.18
CA PRO A 960 -16.33 -18.06 -9.70
C PRO A 960 -16.00 -18.01 -11.20
N ASP A 961 -15.31 -19.03 -11.72
CA ASP A 961 -14.95 -19.16 -13.14
C ASP A 961 -16.15 -19.38 -14.06
N ASP A 962 -17.31 -19.75 -13.53
CA ASP A 962 -18.55 -19.90 -14.31
C ASP A 962 -19.13 -18.55 -14.74
N ASP A 963 -18.63 -17.46 -14.14
CA ASP A 963 -19.04 -16.10 -14.40
C ASP A 963 -17.90 -15.10 -14.09
N PRO A 964 -16.82 -15.13 -14.88
CA PRO A 964 -15.55 -14.49 -14.52
C PRO A 964 -15.54 -12.96 -14.67
N ASP A 965 -16.51 -12.40 -15.41
CA ASP A 965 -16.57 -10.98 -15.79
C ASP A 965 -17.19 -10.09 -14.70
N ARG A 966 -17.57 -10.66 -13.55
CA ARG A 966 -18.16 -9.94 -12.42
C ARG A 966 -17.47 -10.24 -11.10
N GLU A 967 -17.69 -9.32 -10.16
CA GLU A 967 -17.41 -9.55 -8.75
C GLU A 967 -18.53 -10.36 -8.08
N PHE A 968 -18.16 -11.11 -7.05
CA PHE A 968 -19.08 -11.88 -6.21
C PHE A 968 -19.21 -11.21 -4.84
N LEU A 969 -20.43 -11.04 -4.34
CA LEU A 969 -20.69 -10.60 -2.97
C LEU A 969 -20.21 -11.66 -1.97
N ILE A 970 -20.43 -12.93 -2.30
CA ILE A 970 -19.88 -14.10 -1.59
C ILE A 970 -19.40 -15.07 -2.65
N ASP A 971 -18.14 -15.50 -2.56
CA ASP A 971 -17.62 -16.57 -3.41
C ASP A 971 -18.51 -17.83 -3.26
N PRO A 972 -19.05 -18.41 -4.34
CA PRO A 972 -19.95 -19.56 -4.26
C PRO A 972 -19.35 -20.76 -3.50
N ARG A 973 -18.03 -20.96 -3.56
CA ARG A 973 -17.29 -22.00 -2.81
C ARG A 973 -17.20 -21.68 -1.33
N GLU A 974 -16.97 -20.42 -0.99
CA GLU A 974 -16.96 -19.96 0.41
C GLU A 974 -18.37 -20.02 1.01
N GLY A 975 -19.38 -19.52 0.31
CA GLY A 975 -20.76 -19.48 0.80
C GLY A 975 -21.34 -20.87 1.07
N ILE A 976 -21.11 -21.84 0.17
CA ILE A 976 -21.55 -23.22 0.42
C ILE A 976 -20.78 -23.85 1.60
N ALA A 977 -19.48 -23.58 1.73
CA ALA A 977 -18.68 -24.05 2.85
C ALA A 977 -19.19 -23.49 4.20
N ASN A 978 -19.56 -22.20 4.24
CA ASN A 978 -20.14 -21.56 5.41
C ASN A 978 -21.48 -22.20 5.78
N HIS A 979 -22.37 -22.45 4.81
CA HIS A 979 -23.65 -23.13 5.05
C HIS A 979 -23.46 -24.55 5.59
N ILE A 980 -22.57 -25.34 4.98
CA ILE A 980 -22.27 -26.70 5.40
C ILE A 980 -21.63 -26.71 6.79
N ALA A 981 -20.77 -25.73 7.12
CA ALA A 981 -20.21 -25.58 8.46
C ALA A 981 -21.27 -25.28 9.53
N ILE A 982 -22.21 -24.37 9.24
CA ILE A 982 -23.33 -24.06 10.15
C ILE A 982 -24.18 -25.32 10.36
N ALA A 983 -24.56 -26.02 9.29
CA ALA A 983 -25.35 -27.25 9.40
C ALA A 983 -24.61 -28.35 10.18
N PHE A 984 -23.30 -28.51 9.94
CA PHE A 984 -22.46 -29.50 10.62
C PHE A 984 -22.35 -29.29 12.13
N ILE A 985 -22.47 -28.04 12.59
CA ILE A 985 -22.34 -27.67 13.99
C ILE A 985 -23.69 -27.63 14.69
N TYR A 986 -24.68 -26.99 14.09
CA TYR A 986 -26.00 -26.78 14.72
C TYR A 986 -26.96 -27.96 14.55
N PHE A 987 -26.82 -28.74 13.47
CA PHE A 987 -27.65 -29.93 13.21
C PHE A 987 -26.83 -31.22 13.36
N PHE A 988 -25.91 -31.25 14.33
CA PHE A 988 -24.90 -32.30 14.48
C PHE A 988 -25.46 -33.73 14.67
N ASP A 989 -26.70 -33.83 15.17
CA ASP A 989 -27.46 -35.07 15.35
C ASP A 989 -27.99 -35.64 14.01
N LYS A 990 -28.27 -34.77 13.03
CA LYS A 990 -28.84 -35.14 11.72
C LYS A 990 -27.85 -35.03 10.55
N PHE A 991 -26.84 -34.17 10.66
CA PHE A 991 -25.85 -33.92 9.61
C PHE A 991 -24.43 -34.18 10.13
N ASN A 992 -23.75 -35.17 9.56
CA ASN A 992 -22.46 -35.68 10.04
C ASN A 992 -21.54 -36.19 8.91
N PHE A 993 -20.37 -36.71 9.28
CA PHE A 993 -19.39 -37.26 8.32
C PHE A 993 -19.97 -38.34 7.39
N GLY A 994 -20.97 -39.09 7.84
CA GLY A 994 -21.67 -40.11 7.04
C GLY A 994 -22.81 -39.57 6.19
N SER A 995 -23.14 -38.28 6.29
CA SER A 995 -24.12 -37.65 5.40
C SER A 995 -23.56 -37.59 3.98
N GLU A 996 -24.37 -38.00 3.00
CA GLU A 996 -23.97 -38.05 1.59
C GLU A 996 -23.49 -36.68 1.08
N LEU A 997 -24.26 -35.62 1.37
CA LEU A 997 -23.88 -34.24 1.01
C LEU A 997 -22.56 -33.81 1.65
N PHE A 998 -22.30 -34.17 2.92
CA PHE A 998 -21.01 -33.85 3.56
C PHE A 998 -19.85 -34.56 2.88
N THR A 999 -20.02 -35.87 2.60
CA THR A 999 -19.01 -36.68 1.92
C THR A 999 -18.67 -36.08 0.55
N LEU A 1000 -19.69 -35.74 -0.23
CA LEU A 1000 -19.50 -35.13 -1.55
C LEU A 1000 -18.86 -33.74 -1.44
N PHE A 1001 -19.33 -32.89 -0.52
CA PHE A 1001 -18.76 -31.58 -0.26
C PHE A 1001 -17.27 -31.67 0.09
N TRP A 1002 -16.91 -32.58 1.00
CA TRP A 1002 -15.54 -32.74 1.44
C TRP A 1002 -14.64 -33.17 0.28
N HIS A 1003 -15.07 -34.10 -0.57
CA HIS A 1003 -14.23 -34.58 -1.67
C HIS A 1003 -14.27 -33.73 -2.95
N ASN A 1004 -15.09 -32.68 -3.00
CA ASN A 1004 -15.31 -31.89 -4.22
C ASN A 1004 -14.12 -30.98 -4.58
N ASP A 1005 -13.81 -29.99 -3.74
CA ASP A 1005 -12.77 -28.98 -4.04
C ASP A 1005 -11.92 -28.66 -2.81
N LYS A 1006 -10.63 -28.38 -3.04
CA LYS A 1006 -9.69 -27.99 -1.96
C LYS A 1006 -10.09 -26.66 -1.33
N GLY A 1007 -10.60 -25.70 -2.13
CA GLY A 1007 -11.06 -24.40 -1.66
C GLY A 1007 -12.23 -24.52 -0.68
N ASN A 1008 -13.20 -25.39 -0.99
CA ASN A 1008 -14.34 -25.68 -0.13
C ASN A 1008 -13.90 -26.17 1.27
N LYS A 1009 -12.99 -27.15 1.34
CA LYS A 1009 -12.45 -27.66 2.60
C LYS A 1009 -11.78 -26.57 3.42
N LEU A 1010 -10.99 -25.73 2.76
CA LEU A 1010 -10.24 -24.65 3.40
C LEU A 1010 -11.19 -23.60 3.99
N ALA A 1011 -12.16 -23.14 3.19
CA ALA A 1011 -13.18 -22.18 3.63
C ALA A 1011 -13.99 -22.74 4.82
N PHE A 1012 -14.37 -24.03 4.77
CA PHE A 1012 -15.10 -24.69 5.85
C PHE A 1012 -14.32 -24.70 7.17
N VAL A 1013 -13.05 -25.11 7.14
CA VAL A 1013 -12.22 -25.18 8.35
C VAL A 1013 -11.89 -23.77 8.89
N ASP A 1014 -11.63 -22.79 8.01
CA ASP A 1014 -11.35 -21.42 8.42
C ASP A 1014 -12.60 -20.74 9.01
N PHE A 1015 -13.78 -20.94 8.42
CA PHE A 1015 -15.03 -20.41 8.93
C PHE A 1015 -15.36 -20.93 10.33
N ILE A 1016 -15.19 -22.23 10.58
CA ILE A 1016 -15.39 -22.79 11.92
C ILE A 1016 -14.38 -22.20 12.92
N GLY A 1017 -13.11 -22.13 12.55
CA GLY A 1017 -12.07 -21.61 13.42
C GLY A 1017 -12.26 -20.14 13.78
N ARG A 1018 -12.39 -19.26 12.78
CA ARG A 1018 -12.55 -17.82 12.99
C ARG A 1018 -13.95 -17.44 13.45
N GLY A 1019 -14.97 -17.98 12.77
CA GLY A 1019 -16.37 -17.62 12.97
C GLY A 1019 -16.97 -18.15 14.25
N ILE A 1020 -16.52 -19.33 14.71
CA ILE A 1020 -17.19 -20.06 15.79
C ILE A 1020 -16.27 -20.26 17.00
N ILE A 1021 -15.07 -20.85 16.79
CA ILE A 1021 -14.16 -21.16 17.89
C ILE A 1021 -13.51 -19.89 18.45
N SER A 1022 -13.05 -18.96 17.62
CA SER A 1022 -12.30 -17.79 18.08
C SER A 1022 -13.15 -16.55 18.35
N ARG A 1023 -14.28 -16.36 17.67
CA ARG A 1023 -15.15 -15.19 17.86
C ARG A 1023 -16.01 -15.24 19.13
N GLY A 1024 -16.20 -16.41 19.74
CA GLY A 1024 -16.77 -16.54 21.09
C GLY A 1024 -18.12 -15.84 21.30
N ASP A 1025 -19.02 -15.86 20.30
CA ASP A 1025 -20.39 -15.33 20.42
C ASP A 1025 -21.09 -15.94 21.64
N GLY A 1026 -21.76 -15.09 22.44
CA GLY A 1026 -22.54 -15.53 23.60
C GLY A 1026 -23.57 -16.59 23.25
N LYS A 1027 -24.17 -16.53 22.05
CA LYS A 1027 -25.11 -17.55 21.56
C LYS A 1027 -24.44 -18.90 21.29
N ILE A 1028 -23.25 -18.90 20.68
CA ILE A 1028 -22.48 -20.11 20.41
C ILE A 1028 -22.01 -20.75 21.72
N LYS A 1029 -21.54 -19.94 22.67
CA LYS A 1029 -21.16 -20.43 24.00
C LYS A 1029 -22.34 -21.08 24.71
N GLN A 1030 -23.51 -20.46 24.65
CA GLN A 1030 -24.74 -21.03 25.20
C GLN A 1030 -25.11 -22.35 24.49
N PHE A 1031 -25.09 -22.39 23.16
CA PHE A 1031 -25.37 -23.60 22.38
C PHE A 1031 -24.43 -24.77 22.76
N ILE A 1032 -23.13 -24.51 22.87
CA ILE A 1032 -22.14 -25.54 23.25
C ILE A 1032 -22.33 -26.01 24.70
N GLN A 1033 -22.79 -25.14 25.61
CA GLN A 1033 -23.12 -25.50 26.98
C GLN A 1033 -24.37 -26.40 27.05
N GLU A 1034 -25.39 -26.07 26.26
CA GLU A 1034 -26.64 -26.83 26.17
C GLU A 1034 -26.44 -28.16 25.41
N ASN A 1035 -25.45 -28.25 24.53
CA ASN A 1035 -25.16 -29.41 23.68
C ASN A 1035 -23.69 -29.87 23.83
N PRO A 1036 -23.33 -30.52 24.96
CA PRO A 1036 -21.94 -30.90 25.24
C PRO A 1036 -21.32 -31.84 24.20
N ASP A 1037 -22.14 -32.66 23.52
CA ASP A 1037 -21.69 -33.55 22.44
C ASP A 1037 -21.12 -32.79 21.22
N CYS A 1038 -21.51 -31.52 21.05
CA CYS A 1038 -20.94 -30.64 20.03
C CYS A 1038 -19.42 -30.40 20.24
N LYS A 1039 -18.93 -30.43 21.49
CA LYS A 1039 -17.48 -30.33 21.77
C LYS A 1039 -16.71 -31.51 21.18
N LYS A 1040 -17.26 -32.72 21.34
CA LYS A 1040 -16.69 -33.94 20.77
C LYS A 1040 -16.58 -33.84 19.26
N ARG A 1041 -17.57 -33.22 18.62
CA ARG A 1041 -17.58 -32.99 17.17
C ARG A 1041 -16.43 -32.12 16.67
N PHE A 1042 -16.09 -31.03 17.37
CA PHE A 1042 -14.93 -30.22 17.00
C PHE A 1042 -13.62 -30.99 17.14
N MET A 1043 -13.48 -31.81 18.18
CA MET A 1043 -12.30 -32.65 18.40
C MET A 1043 -12.18 -33.72 17.31
N GLU A 1044 -13.27 -34.42 16.99
CA GLU A 1044 -13.33 -35.42 15.92
C GLU A 1044 -13.00 -34.80 14.55
N LEU A 1045 -13.47 -33.58 14.27
CA LEU A 1045 -13.14 -32.87 13.03
C LEU A 1045 -11.66 -32.48 12.95
N TRP A 1046 -11.07 -31.99 14.04
CA TRP A 1046 -9.64 -31.67 14.05
C TRP A 1046 -8.80 -32.93 13.84
N ASP A 1047 -9.09 -34.00 14.58
CA ASP A 1047 -8.37 -35.27 14.44
C ASP A 1047 -8.58 -35.86 13.03
N PHE A 1048 -9.79 -35.80 12.47
CA PHE A 1048 -10.08 -36.22 11.09
C PHE A 1048 -9.21 -35.46 10.06
N VAL A 1049 -9.10 -34.13 10.18
CA VAL A 1049 -8.25 -33.32 9.30
C VAL A 1049 -6.76 -33.68 9.48
N LEU A 1050 -6.30 -33.86 10.71
CA LEU A 1050 -4.92 -34.28 10.99
C LEU A 1050 -4.60 -35.68 10.49
N GLU A 1051 -5.56 -36.59 10.41
CA GLU A 1051 -5.33 -37.97 9.97
C GLU A 1051 -5.46 -38.15 8.46
N ASN A 1052 -6.40 -37.45 7.82
CA ASN A 1052 -6.82 -37.75 6.45
C ASN A 1052 -6.34 -36.73 5.41
N GLU A 1053 -5.76 -35.61 5.82
CA GLU A 1053 -5.29 -34.57 4.91
C GLU A 1053 -3.77 -34.37 4.97
N GLU A 1054 -3.20 -33.95 3.83
CA GLU A 1054 -1.77 -33.61 3.67
C GLU A 1054 -1.57 -32.16 3.20
N ALA A 1055 -2.65 -31.44 2.89
CA ALA A 1055 -2.58 -30.09 2.34
C ALA A 1055 -2.13 -29.06 3.39
N LEU A 1056 -0.92 -28.51 3.20
CA LEU A 1056 -0.32 -27.50 4.09
C LEU A 1056 -1.28 -26.34 4.42
N ASP A 1057 -1.97 -25.79 3.42
CA ASP A 1057 -2.83 -24.61 3.59
C ASP A 1057 -4.02 -24.85 4.52
N LEU A 1058 -4.52 -26.09 4.56
CA LEU A 1058 -5.60 -26.47 5.46
C LEU A 1058 -5.13 -26.40 6.93
N PHE A 1059 -3.91 -26.85 7.21
CA PHE A 1059 -3.35 -26.78 8.57
C PHE A 1059 -3.01 -25.34 8.98
N LYS A 1060 -2.67 -24.45 8.04
CA LYS A 1060 -2.40 -23.04 8.34
C LYS A 1060 -3.63 -22.31 8.89
N VAL A 1061 -4.81 -22.56 8.33
CA VAL A 1061 -6.07 -21.92 8.80
C VAL A 1061 -6.52 -22.43 10.17
N MET A 1062 -6.09 -23.64 10.56
CA MET A 1062 -6.36 -24.21 11.88
C MET A 1062 -5.68 -23.46 13.04
N GLY A 1063 -4.80 -22.49 12.77
CA GLY A 1063 -4.31 -21.59 13.82
C GLY A 1063 -5.44 -20.91 14.60
N SER A 1064 -6.54 -20.58 13.90
CA SER A 1064 -7.77 -20.02 14.50
C SER A 1064 -8.52 -20.96 15.45
N TRP A 1065 -8.15 -22.23 15.52
CA TRP A 1065 -8.73 -23.21 16.42
C TRP A 1065 -8.01 -23.29 17.77
N ILE A 1066 -6.77 -22.79 17.85
CA ILE A 1066 -5.99 -22.79 19.09
C ILE A 1066 -6.47 -21.63 19.97
N ASN A 1067 -7.41 -21.90 20.87
CA ASN A 1067 -7.99 -20.85 21.71
C ASN A 1067 -8.45 -21.41 23.08
N LEU A 1068 -7.95 -20.81 24.17
CA LEU A 1068 -8.32 -21.17 25.54
C LEU A 1068 -9.59 -20.47 26.04
N SER A 1069 -9.90 -19.27 25.52
CA SER A 1069 -10.96 -18.40 26.04
C SER A 1069 -12.38 -18.98 25.90
N THR A 1070 -12.55 -19.97 25.04
CA THR A 1070 -13.85 -20.61 24.81
C THR A 1070 -14.07 -21.88 25.63
N GLY A 1071 -13.03 -22.43 26.27
CA GLY A 1071 -13.15 -23.63 27.10
C GLY A 1071 -13.73 -24.85 26.35
N ILE A 1072 -13.55 -24.89 25.03
CA ILE A 1072 -14.07 -25.96 24.17
C ILE A 1072 -13.20 -27.22 24.30
N PHE A 1073 -11.88 -27.06 24.28
CA PHE A 1073 -10.92 -28.16 24.24
C PHE A 1073 -10.30 -28.44 25.61
N ASP A 1074 -10.03 -29.73 25.89
CA ASP A 1074 -9.16 -30.13 26.98
C ASP A 1074 -7.72 -29.62 26.73
N LEU A 1075 -7.08 -29.08 27.76
CA LEU A 1075 -5.75 -28.45 27.63
C LEU A 1075 -4.67 -29.44 27.19
N SER A 1076 -4.67 -30.65 27.75
CA SER A 1076 -3.66 -31.67 27.41
C SER A 1076 -3.84 -32.15 25.97
N TRP A 1077 -5.09 -32.31 25.55
CA TRP A 1077 -5.43 -32.62 24.16
C TRP A 1077 -5.00 -31.49 23.22
N LEU A 1078 -5.30 -30.24 23.56
CA LEU A 1078 -5.04 -29.06 22.72
C LEU A 1078 -3.53 -28.86 22.47
N ILE A 1079 -2.68 -29.01 23.49
CA ILE A 1079 -1.22 -28.86 23.36
C ILE A 1079 -0.67 -29.80 22.29
N ILE A 1080 -1.06 -31.08 22.35
CA ILE A 1080 -0.61 -32.10 21.39
C ILE A 1080 -1.09 -31.76 19.97
N ARG A 1081 -2.34 -31.31 19.82
CA ARG A 1081 -2.91 -30.97 18.50
C ARG A 1081 -2.32 -29.68 17.94
N ALA A 1082 -2.02 -28.69 18.77
CA ALA A 1082 -1.29 -27.50 18.37
C ALA A 1082 0.10 -27.85 17.81
N ARG A 1083 0.86 -28.72 18.50
CA ARG A 1083 2.16 -29.20 17.99
C ARG A 1083 2.01 -29.96 16.67
N ASN A 1084 1.07 -30.90 16.58
CA ASN A 1084 0.86 -31.68 15.35
C ASN A 1084 0.43 -30.79 14.18
N THR A 1085 -0.43 -29.81 14.42
CA THR A 1085 -0.88 -28.84 13.42
C THR A 1085 0.28 -28.00 12.92
N LEU A 1086 1.10 -27.43 13.81
CA LEU A 1086 2.33 -26.72 13.43
C LEU A 1086 3.28 -27.59 12.62
N SER A 1087 3.45 -28.86 13.02
CA SER A 1087 4.31 -29.78 12.28
C SER A 1087 3.78 -30.05 10.86
N LYS A 1088 2.46 -30.22 10.69
CA LYS A 1088 1.83 -30.45 9.39
C LYS A 1088 1.66 -29.17 8.56
N SER A 1089 1.66 -27.99 9.16
CA SER A 1089 1.52 -26.71 8.45
C SER A 1089 2.84 -26.15 7.92
N GLY A 1090 3.95 -26.86 8.12
CA GLY A 1090 5.28 -26.33 7.85
C GLY A 1090 5.66 -25.21 8.82
N ALA A 1091 5.20 -25.29 10.07
CA ALA A 1091 5.37 -24.34 11.15
C ALA A 1091 4.72 -22.95 10.96
N ILE A 1092 3.90 -22.78 9.92
CA ILE A 1092 3.21 -21.52 9.61
C ILE A 1092 1.74 -21.63 10.03
N LEU A 1093 1.21 -20.58 10.66
CA LEU A 1093 -0.22 -20.43 10.95
C LEU A 1093 -0.70 -19.11 10.35
N ASN A 1094 -1.89 -19.12 9.74
CA ASN A 1094 -2.52 -17.90 9.24
C ASN A 1094 -2.94 -16.98 10.40
N TRP A 1095 -3.25 -17.57 11.56
CA TRP A 1095 -3.59 -16.86 12.79
C TRP A 1095 -2.87 -17.50 13.97
N GLY A 1096 -1.74 -16.90 14.39
CA GLY A 1096 -0.93 -17.37 15.51
C GLY A 1096 -1.34 -16.82 16.88
N PHE A 1097 -2.13 -15.75 16.92
CA PHE A 1097 -2.46 -15.02 18.15
C PHE A 1097 -3.04 -15.89 19.26
N GLY A 1098 -3.94 -16.83 18.92
CA GLY A 1098 -4.50 -17.76 19.90
C GLY A 1098 -3.46 -18.68 20.53
N LEU A 1099 -2.44 -19.12 19.77
CA LEU A 1099 -1.31 -19.85 20.31
C LEU A 1099 -0.48 -18.98 21.27
N GLU A 1100 -0.19 -17.74 20.88
CA GLU A 1100 0.61 -16.79 21.66
C GLU A 1100 -0.05 -16.51 23.02
N GLN A 1101 -1.37 -16.36 23.08
CA GLN A 1101 -2.12 -16.22 24.34
C GLN A 1101 -2.16 -17.49 25.20
N SER A 1102 -1.91 -18.65 24.59
CA SER A 1102 -2.06 -19.94 25.26
C SER A 1102 -0.74 -20.53 25.75
N ILE A 1103 0.38 -20.05 25.21
CA ILE A 1103 1.69 -20.73 25.31
C ILE A 1103 2.26 -20.73 26.74
N GLU A 1104 1.98 -19.71 27.53
CA GLU A 1104 2.40 -19.63 28.94
C GLU A 1104 1.68 -20.69 29.78
N VAL A 1105 0.37 -20.87 29.56
CA VAL A 1105 -0.42 -21.95 30.18
C VAL A 1105 0.11 -23.31 29.73
N PHE A 1106 0.48 -23.44 28.45
CA PHE A 1106 1.07 -24.67 27.93
C PHE A 1106 2.40 -25.00 28.63
N ALA A 1107 3.28 -24.01 28.85
CA ALA A 1107 4.56 -24.20 29.53
C ALA A 1107 4.38 -24.68 30.97
N LYS A 1108 3.41 -24.13 31.69
CA LYS A 1108 3.09 -24.53 33.07
C LYS A 1108 2.53 -25.95 33.16
N LEU A 1109 1.76 -26.40 32.16
CA LEU A 1109 1.09 -27.70 32.17
C LEU A 1109 1.94 -28.84 31.57
N ASN A 1110 2.58 -28.60 30.43
CA ASN A 1110 3.39 -29.57 29.72
C ASN A 1110 4.62 -28.89 29.07
N PRO A 1111 5.71 -28.70 29.84
CA PRO A 1111 6.88 -27.96 29.38
C PRO A 1111 7.61 -28.65 28.21
N GLU A 1112 7.64 -29.99 28.19
CA GLU A 1112 8.32 -30.78 27.15
C GLU A 1112 7.66 -30.63 25.76
N GLU A 1113 6.34 -30.62 25.68
CA GLU A 1113 5.65 -30.36 24.41
C GLU A 1113 5.70 -28.87 24.04
N THR A 1114 5.72 -27.98 25.05
CA THR A 1114 5.75 -26.53 24.82
C THR A 1114 7.07 -26.08 24.21
N ILE A 1115 8.22 -26.59 24.67
CA ILE A 1115 9.51 -26.24 24.05
C ILE A 1115 9.58 -26.68 22.58
N LYS A 1116 8.94 -27.81 22.23
CA LYS A 1116 8.81 -28.26 20.83
C LYS A 1116 7.92 -27.33 20.01
N ILE A 1117 6.81 -26.86 20.59
CA ILE A 1117 5.92 -25.86 19.98
C ILE A 1117 6.67 -24.55 19.73
N LEU A 1118 7.41 -24.03 20.71
CA LEU A 1118 8.20 -22.80 20.55
C LEU A 1118 9.27 -22.95 19.48
N ARG A 1119 9.97 -24.09 19.44
CA ARG A 1119 10.94 -24.39 18.38
C ARG A 1119 10.28 -24.36 16.99
N LEU A 1120 9.13 -25.01 16.82
CA LEU A 1120 8.39 -24.98 15.55
C LEU A 1120 7.95 -23.54 15.24
N TYR A 1121 7.20 -22.90 16.14
CA TYR A 1121 6.58 -21.61 15.88
C TYR A 1121 7.60 -20.48 15.68
N LEU A 1122 8.57 -20.32 16.57
CA LEU A 1122 9.52 -19.20 16.54
C LEU A 1122 10.66 -19.45 15.56
N LEU A 1123 11.38 -20.55 15.72
CA LEU A 1123 12.57 -20.79 14.90
C LEU A 1123 12.18 -21.19 13.47
N GLU A 1124 11.39 -22.26 13.30
CA GLU A 1124 11.04 -22.73 11.95
C GLU A 1124 10.03 -21.79 11.28
N GLY A 1125 9.00 -21.33 12.02
CA GLY A 1125 7.88 -20.56 11.48
C GLY A 1125 8.11 -19.05 11.34
N LYS A 1126 8.80 -18.39 12.29
CA LYS A 1126 8.99 -16.93 12.27
C LYS A 1126 10.37 -16.50 11.77
N ILE A 1127 11.42 -17.25 12.05
CA ILE A 1127 12.79 -16.89 11.67
C ILE A 1127 13.15 -17.51 10.31
N ARG A 1128 13.11 -18.84 10.20
CA ARG A 1128 13.53 -19.55 8.96
C ARG A 1128 12.56 -19.42 7.80
N SER A 1129 11.27 -19.28 8.10
CA SER A 1129 10.23 -19.11 7.08
C SER A 1129 9.93 -17.64 6.74
N ALA A 1130 10.55 -16.67 7.43
CA ALA A 1130 10.35 -15.27 7.10
C ALA A 1130 10.93 -14.94 5.72
N LYS A 1131 10.12 -14.30 4.87
CA LYS A 1131 10.65 -13.57 3.71
C LYS A 1131 11.49 -12.40 4.22
N PRO A 1132 12.66 -12.09 3.60
CA PRO A 1132 13.46 -10.93 3.98
C PRO A 1132 12.60 -9.66 4.03
N GLY A 1133 12.52 -9.01 5.20
CA GLY A 1133 11.81 -7.75 5.41
C GLY A 1133 10.45 -7.80 6.14
N TYR A 1134 9.94 -8.97 6.55
CA TYR A 1134 8.55 -9.08 7.09
C TYR A 1134 8.36 -9.73 8.47
N SER A 1135 9.40 -9.87 9.30
CA SER A 1135 9.24 -10.46 10.64
C SER A 1135 9.15 -9.39 11.73
N PHE A 1136 7.98 -8.76 11.87
CA PHE A 1136 7.61 -8.05 13.11
C PHE A 1136 7.07 -9.07 14.09
N PHE A 1137 7.95 -9.57 14.97
CA PHE A 1137 7.55 -10.40 16.09
C PHE A 1137 8.36 -9.97 17.33
N ASP A 1138 7.66 -9.71 18.43
CA ASP A 1138 8.25 -9.25 19.67
C ASP A 1138 8.55 -10.44 20.59
N ILE A 1139 9.84 -10.79 20.69
CA ILE A 1139 10.29 -11.92 21.51
C ILE A 1139 9.96 -11.74 23.00
N ARG A 1140 9.79 -10.49 23.47
CA ARG A 1140 9.51 -10.18 24.87
C ARG A 1140 8.20 -10.77 25.36
N GLN A 1141 7.26 -11.03 24.46
CA GLN A 1141 6.00 -11.70 24.80
C GLN A 1141 6.21 -13.14 25.30
N PHE A 1142 7.38 -13.73 25.03
CA PHE A 1142 7.72 -15.11 25.38
C PHE A 1142 8.67 -15.19 26.57
N TYR A 1143 9.03 -14.06 27.19
CA TYR A 1143 10.04 -14.00 28.24
C TYR A 1143 9.67 -14.87 29.44
N GLU A 1144 8.46 -14.69 29.98
CA GLU A 1144 7.94 -15.50 31.09
C GLU A 1144 7.88 -17.00 30.72
N VAL A 1145 7.55 -17.31 29.47
CA VAL A 1145 7.48 -18.69 28.96
C VAL A 1145 8.87 -19.33 28.97
N PHE A 1146 9.88 -18.61 28.46
CA PHE A 1146 11.26 -19.07 28.46
C PHE A 1146 11.82 -19.20 29.87
N ASP A 1147 11.49 -18.29 30.79
CA ASP A 1147 11.87 -18.37 32.20
C ASP A 1147 11.30 -19.62 32.89
N ILE A 1148 10.00 -19.90 32.70
CA ILE A 1148 9.35 -21.12 33.22
C ILE A 1148 10.04 -22.38 32.70
N LEU A 1149 10.36 -22.41 31.40
CA LEU A 1149 11.00 -23.57 30.77
C LEU A 1149 12.48 -23.72 31.18
N TYR A 1150 13.19 -22.61 31.41
CA TYR A 1150 14.58 -22.63 31.87
C TYR A 1150 14.69 -23.06 33.34
N SER A 1151 13.76 -22.60 34.18
CA SER A 1151 13.65 -22.97 35.59
C SER A 1151 13.30 -24.45 35.80
N ASN A 1152 12.72 -25.12 34.81
CA ASN A 1152 12.41 -26.54 34.87
C ASN A 1152 13.63 -27.42 34.53
N PRO A 1153 14.08 -28.32 35.43
CA PRO A 1153 15.27 -29.17 35.19
C PRO A 1153 15.22 -30.04 33.93
N ILE A 1154 14.03 -30.45 33.49
CA ILE A 1154 13.84 -31.31 32.32
C ILE A 1154 14.11 -30.53 31.03
N THR A 1155 13.60 -29.29 30.94
CA THR A 1155 13.68 -28.46 29.73
C THR A 1155 14.81 -27.43 29.76
N ARG A 1156 15.52 -27.24 30.88
CA ARG A 1156 16.57 -26.22 31.05
C ARG A 1156 17.59 -26.19 29.92
N ILE A 1157 18.15 -27.35 29.57
CA ILE A 1157 19.17 -27.48 28.53
C ILE A 1157 18.60 -27.19 27.15
N GLU A 1158 17.43 -27.76 26.84
CA GLU A 1158 16.75 -27.55 25.55
C GLU A 1158 16.34 -26.09 25.35
N THR A 1159 15.96 -25.41 26.45
CA THR A 1159 15.63 -24.00 26.48
C THR A 1159 16.86 -23.14 26.18
N GLN A 1160 17.99 -23.41 26.83
CA GLN A 1160 19.26 -22.73 26.54
C GLN A 1160 19.68 -22.90 25.08
N ASN A 1161 19.56 -24.12 24.54
CA ASN A 1161 19.89 -24.41 23.14
C ASN A 1161 18.96 -23.64 22.18
N LEU A 1162 17.65 -23.59 22.47
CA LEU A 1162 16.71 -22.84 21.66
C LEU A 1162 17.02 -21.34 21.69
N ILE A 1163 17.27 -20.75 22.87
CA ILE A 1163 17.66 -19.34 23.00
C ILE A 1163 18.91 -19.05 22.16
N SER A 1164 19.94 -19.89 22.27
CA SER A 1164 21.15 -19.71 21.48
C SER A 1164 20.88 -19.74 19.96
N LYS A 1165 19.98 -20.62 19.50
CA LYS A 1165 19.65 -20.73 18.08
C LYS A 1165 18.79 -19.57 17.58
N LEU A 1166 17.87 -19.09 18.41
CA LEU A 1166 17.06 -17.89 18.13
C LEU A 1166 17.95 -16.65 18.02
N ILE A 1167 18.98 -16.52 18.86
CA ILE A 1167 19.97 -15.43 18.76
C ILE A 1167 20.79 -15.53 17.47
N GLU A 1168 21.29 -16.72 17.14
CA GLU A 1168 22.11 -16.93 15.94
C GLU A 1168 21.37 -16.57 14.64
N GLU A 1169 20.12 -17.02 14.51
CA GLU A 1169 19.35 -16.87 13.26
C GLU A 1169 18.42 -15.64 13.27
N GLY A 1170 17.86 -15.28 14.43
CA GLY A 1170 16.96 -14.12 14.60
C GLY A 1170 17.71 -12.82 14.84
N GLY A 1171 18.95 -12.88 15.33
CA GLY A 1171 19.80 -11.73 15.56
C GLY A 1171 19.32 -10.83 16.70
N SER A 1172 19.41 -9.51 16.48
CA SER A 1172 19.20 -8.50 17.51
C SER A 1172 17.81 -8.51 18.15
N SER A 1173 16.79 -9.02 17.47
CA SER A 1173 15.45 -9.17 18.03
C SER A 1173 15.35 -10.24 19.12
N CYS A 1174 16.37 -11.09 19.29
CA CYS A 1174 16.39 -12.19 20.27
C CYS A 1174 17.45 -12.03 21.37
N TRP A 1175 18.29 -10.98 21.32
CA TRP A 1175 19.40 -10.80 22.27
C TRP A 1175 18.94 -10.67 23.73
N GLU A 1176 17.77 -10.07 23.97
CA GLU A 1176 17.22 -9.91 25.32
C GLU A 1176 16.96 -11.25 26.03
N LEU A 1177 16.75 -12.37 25.30
CA LEU A 1177 16.59 -13.69 25.92
C LEU A 1177 17.84 -14.14 26.69
N LYS A 1178 19.00 -13.50 26.48
CA LYS A 1178 20.23 -13.77 27.23
C LYS A 1178 20.09 -13.42 28.72
N GLU A 1179 19.26 -12.46 29.10
CA GLU A 1179 19.14 -12.06 30.52
C GLU A 1179 18.48 -13.17 31.36
N ILE A 1180 17.61 -14.00 30.78
CA ILE A 1180 17.04 -15.22 31.41
C ILE A 1180 18.13 -16.19 31.89
N LEU A 1181 19.29 -16.18 31.22
CA LEU A 1181 20.41 -17.07 31.54
C LEU A 1181 21.38 -16.50 32.58
N GLN A 1182 21.16 -15.25 33.01
CA GLN A 1182 22.02 -14.55 33.97
C GLN A 1182 21.50 -14.64 35.42
N GLU A 1183 20.29 -15.16 35.61
CA GLU A 1183 19.72 -15.56 36.92
C GLU A 1183 20.11 -17.01 37.29
#